data_AF-A0A363TK63-F1
#
_entry.id   AF-A0A363TK63-F1
#
_cell.length_a   1.000
_cell.length_b   1.000
_cell.length_c   1.000
_cell.angle_alpha   90.00
_cell.angle_beta   90.00
_cell.angle_gamma   90.00
#
_symmetry.space_group_name_H-M   'P 1'
#
loop_
_entity.id
_entity.type
_entity.pdbx_description
1 polymer ?
#
loop_
_entity_poly.entity_id
_entity_poly.type
_entity_poly.pdbx_seq_one_letter_code
_entity_poly.pdbx_strand_id
1 'polypeptide(L)'
;MSAKAPDIDLEQLVAEADTGGRKPTGLAARVLLWVAVVWSLFQLWYASPLPFVFGIGVLNDTEARSIHLGIALFLAFTAYPAFKSSPRGYIPPLDWALALAGAFAGGYLFLFYRELALRPGTPITIDLVTAGVGILLLLEATRRALGMPMVIVATVFIGFTFAGPYMPEAVQHKGASLGRFLTHQWLVTEGVFGIALGVSTSFVFLFVLFGTLLEKVGGGNWMMQISIALLGHLRGGPAKVAVVSSALNGVVSGSSVSNVVSGGIFTIPLMKRSGLSGVKAGAIEASSSINGQIMPPVMGAAAFLMVEYVGIPYAEIIKHAALPAILSYLSLLYIVHLEAVKIGAQPIPREPMPARMRLVRTGLGLSGTAVVLVALNYGIEAAQIAFGAAAPWILGAAGLAIYVVTVWFASRYPDLALDDPDAPIIHLPRAWDVTRTGLDFLIPLVVLLWCLMVEQLSPGLSAFWACVSVLGMVATRKPLLAVFRRQDLPAAVGAARDDLVDGLATGARNMISIAIATATAGIVVGTVTLTGLGLMMTEFVEFISGGNVIAMLVLIAFISLILGMGIPTTANYILVATLMAPVVVELGAQAGLAIPLIAVHLFVFYFGIMADITPPVGLAAFAAAAISKEDPIATGFQGALYSLRTAILPFVFIFNPEILLVGVTGWAHGIWIVFISLVAILLFSAATMNWFMTRSRLWESAVLLVCCFTLFRPGWWLDQFYPAAVVVPAKEFLGKVAQAPPDQRLTMVVEGMNLEGETVRKTVSIPLGDPQEPRLRLRAVGLGVVPAGDKVMITNVAFGSYAKRIGLDTGYEVVAVLEPAPRPSRAIPAGIALVVAAGIAGLQLARRRREAAATGGAPAAA
;
A
#
# COMPACT_ATOMS: atom_id res chain seq x y z
N MET A 1 17.56 -28.69 26.78
CA MET A 1 16.82 -29.47 25.76
C MET A 1 16.25 -28.50 24.75
N SER A 2 16.87 -28.39 23.58
CA SER A 2 16.37 -27.52 22.51
C SER A 2 15.15 -28.20 21.89
N ALA A 3 13.95 -27.67 22.13
CA ALA A 3 12.75 -28.12 21.43
C ALA A 3 12.96 -27.81 19.95
N LYS A 4 13.16 -28.87 19.15
CA LYS A 4 13.25 -28.77 17.70
C LYS A 4 11.93 -28.14 17.22
N ALA A 5 11.99 -26.90 16.74
CA ALA A 5 10.82 -26.24 16.17
C ALA A 5 10.21 -27.16 15.09
N PRO A 6 8.89 -27.33 15.05
CA PRO A 6 8.25 -28.18 14.04
C PRO A 6 8.68 -27.70 12.64
N ASP A 7 8.98 -28.66 11.76
CA ASP A 7 9.31 -28.35 10.37
C ASP A 7 8.02 -27.86 9.70
N ILE A 8 7.87 -26.55 9.57
CA ILE A 8 6.69 -25.95 8.97
C ILE A 8 6.90 -25.97 7.45
N ASP A 9 6.00 -26.65 6.74
CA ASP A 9 5.94 -26.59 5.28
C ASP A 9 5.57 -25.15 4.85
N LEU A 10 6.55 -24.44 4.32
CA LEU A 10 6.47 -23.03 3.94
C LEU A 10 5.48 -22.80 2.78
N GLU A 11 5.43 -23.73 1.82
CA GLU A 11 4.44 -23.69 0.75
C GLU A 11 3.03 -23.90 1.30
N GLN A 12 2.89 -24.73 2.33
CA GLN A 12 1.63 -24.93 3.02
C GLN A 12 1.19 -23.68 3.80
N LEU A 13 2.11 -22.95 4.45
CA LEU A 13 1.76 -21.68 5.13
C LEU A 13 1.20 -20.65 4.16
N VAL A 14 1.84 -20.46 3.00
CA VAL A 14 1.32 -19.55 1.96
C VAL A 14 0.01 -20.07 1.41
N ALA A 15 -0.08 -21.36 1.10
CA ALA A 15 -1.31 -21.92 0.58
C ALA A 15 -2.49 -21.75 1.56
N GLU A 16 -2.25 -21.88 2.86
CA GLU A 16 -3.26 -21.65 3.92
C GLU A 16 -3.65 -20.18 4.04
N ALA A 17 -2.71 -19.25 3.93
CA ALA A 17 -2.98 -17.82 4.01
C ALA A 17 -3.70 -17.29 2.75
N ASP A 18 -3.17 -17.63 1.57
CA ASP A 18 -3.55 -16.97 0.32
C ASP A 18 -4.56 -17.79 -0.51
N THR A 19 -4.55 -19.12 -0.46
CA THR A 19 -5.39 -19.96 -1.36
C THR A 19 -6.37 -20.92 -0.65
N GLY A 20 -6.32 -21.00 0.68
CA GLY A 20 -7.14 -21.87 1.53
C GLY A 20 -6.57 -23.25 1.84
N GLY A 21 -5.56 -23.73 1.11
CA GLY A 21 -4.82 -24.95 1.48
C GLY A 21 -5.54 -26.29 1.20
N ARG A 22 -6.76 -26.31 0.66
CA ARG A 22 -7.40 -27.54 0.15
C ARG A 22 -6.87 -27.94 -1.22
N LYS A 23 -6.63 -29.24 -1.38
CA LYS A 23 -6.19 -29.86 -2.64
C LYS A 23 -7.09 -31.07 -2.96
N PRO A 24 -8.39 -30.85 -3.27
CA PRO A 24 -9.29 -31.94 -3.64
C PRO A 24 -8.88 -32.57 -4.97
N THR A 25 -9.33 -33.80 -5.23
CA THR A 25 -9.14 -34.50 -6.51
C THR A 25 -10.49 -34.75 -7.21
N GLY A 26 -10.45 -35.16 -8.48
CA GLY A 26 -11.65 -35.50 -9.24
C GLY A 26 -12.59 -34.33 -9.56
N LEU A 27 -13.90 -34.53 -9.43
CA LEU A 27 -14.92 -33.53 -9.76
C LEU A 27 -14.83 -32.28 -8.88
N ALA A 28 -14.58 -32.46 -7.57
CA ALA A 28 -14.46 -31.35 -6.62
C ALA A 28 -13.30 -30.40 -7.00
N ALA A 29 -12.17 -30.95 -7.45
CA ALA A 29 -11.04 -30.18 -7.97
C ALA A 29 -11.43 -29.35 -9.19
N ARG A 30 -12.18 -29.96 -10.12
CA ARG A 30 -12.66 -29.28 -11.34
C ARG A 30 -13.63 -28.15 -11.02
N VAL A 31 -14.57 -28.36 -10.09
CA VAL A 31 -15.51 -27.31 -9.67
C VAL A 31 -14.75 -26.13 -9.05
N LEU A 32 -13.85 -26.40 -8.11
CA LEU A 32 -13.06 -25.35 -7.46
C LEU A 32 -12.18 -24.59 -8.47
N LEU A 33 -11.55 -25.29 -9.42
CA LEU A 33 -10.78 -24.69 -10.50
C LEU A 33 -11.65 -23.81 -11.39
N TRP A 34 -12.74 -24.33 -11.94
CA TRP A 34 -13.54 -23.62 -12.94
C TRP A 34 -14.36 -22.49 -12.35
N VAL A 35 -14.85 -22.59 -11.10
CA VAL A 35 -15.48 -21.45 -10.43
C VAL A 35 -14.49 -20.31 -10.22
N ALA A 36 -13.25 -20.61 -9.83
CA ALA A 36 -12.19 -19.62 -9.72
C ALA A 36 -11.86 -18.96 -11.07
N VAL A 37 -11.73 -19.76 -12.14
CA VAL A 37 -11.52 -19.23 -13.50
C VAL A 37 -12.69 -18.36 -13.96
N VAL A 38 -13.94 -18.80 -13.74
CA VAL A 38 -15.15 -18.03 -14.08
C VAL A 38 -15.17 -16.71 -13.31
N TRP A 39 -14.74 -16.69 -12.05
CA TRP A 39 -14.64 -15.44 -11.29
C TRP A 39 -13.64 -14.47 -11.90
N SER A 40 -12.45 -14.96 -12.29
CA SER A 40 -11.44 -14.14 -12.97
C SER A 40 -11.94 -13.59 -14.31
N LEU A 41 -12.63 -14.42 -15.10
CA LEU A 41 -13.23 -13.99 -16.36
C LEU A 41 -14.36 -12.98 -16.17
N PHE A 42 -15.21 -13.18 -15.15
CA PHE A 42 -16.26 -12.23 -14.77
C PHE A 42 -15.66 -10.85 -14.43
N GLN A 43 -14.58 -10.83 -13.66
CA GLN A 43 -13.94 -9.58 -13.25
C GLN A 43 -13.26 -8.86 -14.42
N LEU A 44 -12.62 -9.63 -15.32
CA LEU A 44 -12.10 -9.09 -16.57
C LEU A 44 -13.23 -8.53 -17.45
N TRP A 45 -14.38 -9.21 -17.53
CA TRP A 45 -15.54 -8.76 -18.29
C TRP A 45 -16.10 -7.45 -17.73
N TYR A 46 -16.36 -7.40 -16.42
CA TYR A 46 -16.94 -6.23 -15.74
C TYR A 46 -16.06 -4.98 -15.87
N ALA A 47 -14.74 -5.11 -15.76
CA ALA A 47 -13.82 -3.99 -15.87
C ALA A 47 -13.50 -3.58 -17.32
N SER A 48 -13.80 -4.45 -18.29
CA SER A 48 -13.54 -4.17 -19.70
C SER A 48 -14.59 -3.24 -20.31
N PRO A 49 -14.28 -2.56 -21.42
CA PRO A 49 -15.29 -1.85 -22.20
C PRO A 49 -16.24 -2.79 -22.99
N LEU A 50 -15.96 -4.10 -23.02
CA LEU A 50 -16.68 -5.08 -23.84
C LEU A 50 -18.19 -5.18 -23.56
N PRO A 51 -18.69 -5.12 -22.31
CA PRO A 51 -20.12 -5.17 -22.04
C PRO A 51 -20.89 -4.04 -22.73
N PHE A 52 -20.29 -2.85 -22.78
CA PHE A 52 -20.86 -1.68 -23.44
C PHE A 52 -20.72 -1.75 -24.97
N VAL A 53 -19.61 -2.29 -25.49
CA VAL A 53 -19.39 -2.47 -26.93
C VAL A 53 -20.36 -3.49 -27.53
N PHE A 54 -20.57 -4.62 -26.84
CA PHE A 54 -21.48 -5.67 -27.31
C PHE A 54 -22.93 -5.48 -26.87
N GLY A 55 -23.19 -4.58 -25.92
CA GLY A 55 -24.53 -4.33 -25.37
C GLY A 55 -25.09 -5.51 -24.57
N ILE A 56 -24.24 -6.41 -24.09
CA ILE A 56 -24.64 -7.65 -23.39
C ILE A 56 -23.99 -7.66 -22.01
N GLY A 57 -24.74 -8.04 -20.97
CA GLY A 57 -24.21 -8.23 -19.63
C GLY A 57 -23.66 -6.95 -18.99
N VAL A 58 -24.31 -5.81 -19.25
CA VAL A 58 -24.03 -4.54 -18.57
C VAL A 58 -24.61 -4.63 -17.16
N LEU A 59 -23.73 -4.65 -16.15
CA LEU A 59 -24.10 -4.76 -14.75
C LEU A 59 -23.82 -3.45 -14.03
N ASN A 60 -24.70 -3.09 -13.09
CA ASN A 60 -24.43 -1.99 -12.16
C ASN A 60 -23.50 -2.44 -11.02
N ASP A 61 -22.97 -1.48 -10.26
CA ASP A 61 -22.01 -1.76 -9.19
C ASP A 61 -22.59 -2.65 -8.07
N THR A 62 -23.87 -2.53 -7.76
CA THR A 62 -24.52 -3.33 -6.71
C THR A 62 -24.66 -4.79 -7.16
N GLU A 63 -25.07 -5.01 -8.41
CA GLU A 63 -25.14 -6.33 -9.03
C GLU A 63 -23.76 -6.99 -9.07
N ALA A 64 -22.73 -6.25 -9.51
CA ALA A 64 -21.37 -6.77 -9.59
C ALA A 64 -20.82 -7.15 -8.20
N ARG A 65 -21.01 -6.30 -7.18
CA ARG A 65 -20.62 -6.59 -5.79
C ARG A 65 -21.31 -7.84 -5.25
N SER A 66 -22.60 -8.02 -5.57
CA SER A 66 -23.39 -9.17 -5.15
C SER A 66 -22.87 -10.48 -5.75
N ILE A 67 -22.60 -10.50 -7.06
CA ILE A 67 -22.00 -11.65 -7.75
C ILE A 67 -20.60 -11.94 -7.17
N HIS A 68 -19.78 -10.90 -6.99
CA HIS A 68 -18.43 -11.02 -6.44
C HIS A 68 -18.43 -11.67 -5.05
N LEU A 69 -19.26 -11.18 -4.12
CA LEU A 69 -19.35 -11.76 -2.77
C LEU A 69 -19.95 -13.17 -2.76
N GLY A 70 -20.96 -13.44 -3.61
CA GLY A 70 -21.55 -14.77 -3.72
C GLY A 70 -20.50 -15.82 -4.14
N ILE A 71 -19.69 -15.51 -5.15
CA ILE A 71 -18.59 -16.39 -5.58
C ILE A 71 -17.51 -16.50 -4.49
N ALA A 72 -17.15 -15.38 -3.83
CA ALA A 72 -16.18 -15.38 -2.75
C ALA A 72 -16.60 -16.29 -1.58
N LEU A 73 -17.86 -16.22 -1.14
CA LEU A 73 -18.38 -17.09 -0.07
C LEU A 73 -18.36 -18.56 -0.48
N PHE A 74 -18.79 -18.87 -1.70
CA PHE A 74 -18.73 -20.24 -2.23
C PHE A 74 -17.30 -20.79 -2.20
N LEU A 75 -16.33 -20.01 -2.69
CA LEU A 75 -14.93 -20.39 -2.71
C LEU A 75 -14.32 -20.43 -1.31
N ALA A 76 -14.71 -19.56 -0.39
CA ALA A 76 -14.25 -19.59 1.00
C ALA A 76 -14.59 -20.93 1.67
N PHE A 77 -15.84 -21.39 1.56
CA PHE A 77 -16.26 -22.67 2.15
C PHE A 77 -15.67 -23.89 1.46
N THR A 78 -15.40 -23.82 0.15
CA THR A 78 -14.84 -24.95 -0.62
C THR A 78 -13.32 -25.03 -0.56
N ALA A 79 -12.61 -23.90 -0.52
CA ALA A 79 -11.15 -23.81 -0.51
C ALA A 79 -10.53 -23.80 0.89
N TYR A 80 -11.18 -23.21 1.89
CA TYR A 80 -10.66 -23.12 3.26
C TYR A 80 -11.28 -24.20 4.18
N PRO A 81 -10.47 -25.09 4.80
CA PRO A 81 -10.94 -26.06 5.77
C PRO A 81 -11.58 -25.41 6.99
N ALA A 82 -12.61 -26.05 7.55
CA ALA A 82 -13.28 -25.55 8.75
C ALA A 82 -12.34 -25.45 9.97
N PHE A 83 -11.50 -26.46 10.17
CA PHE A 83 -10.52 -26.53 11.26
C PHE A 83 -9.17 -27.01 10.74
N LYS A 84 -8.09 -26.79 11.51
CA LYS A 84 -6.75 -27.30 11.17
C LYS A 84 -6.69 -28.83 11.02
N SER A 85 -7.60 -29.55 11.67
CA SER A 85 -7.76 -31.01 11.59
C SER A 85 -8.71 -31.47 10.47
N SER A 86 -9.36 -30.54 9.75
CA SER A 86 -10.32 -30.90 8.71
C SER A 86 -9.62 -31.50 7.47
N PRO A 87 -10.31 -32.38 6.74
CA PRO A 87 -9.75 -32.98 5.52
C PRO A 87 -9.34 -31.92 4.49
N ARG A 88 -8.16 -32.12 3.89
CA ARG A 88 -7.63 -31.28 2.80
C ARG A 88 -7.73 -31.92 1.42
N GLY A 89 -7.84 -33.25 1.36
CA GLY A 89 -7.91 -34.03 0.11
C GLY A 89 -9.30 -34.13 -0.51
N TYR A 90 -10.35 -33.66 0.17
CA TYR A 90 -11.71 -33.59 -0.36
C TYR A 90 -12.52 -32.50 0.37
N ILE A 91 -13.67 -32.11 -0.20
CA ILE A 91 -14.59 -31.12 0.37
C ILE A 91 -15.74 -31.86 1.08
N PRO A 92 -15.93 -31.69 2.39
CA PRO A 92 -17.04 -32.30 3.13
C PRO A 92 -18.42 -31.85 2.63
N PRO A 93 -19.47 -32.69 2.72
CA PRO A 93 -20.83 -32.32 2.29
C PRO A 93 -21.39 -31.08 3.01
N LEU A 94 -21.06 -30.88 4.28
CA LEU A 94 -21.47 -29.69 5.04
C LEU A 94 -20.90 -28.41 4.41
N ASP A 95 -19.66 -28.45 3.94
CA ASP A 95 -19.04 -27.29 3.30
C ASP A 95 -19.63 -26.99 1.94
N TRP A 96 -20.12 -28.01 1.22
CA TRP A 96 -20.94 -27.78 0.03
C TRP A 96 -22.25 -27.06 0.35
N ALA A 97 -22.95 -27.48 1.42
CA ALA A 97 -24.18 -26.84 1.83
C ALA A 97 -23.94 -25.37 2.26
N LEU A 98 -22.90 -25.12 3.05
CA LEU A 98 -22.49 -23.77 3.46
C LEU A 98 -22.06 -22.92 2.26
N ALA A 99 -21.33 -23.49 1.30
CA ALA A 99 -20.92 -22.81 0.07
C ALA A 99 -22.13 -22.35 -0.76
N LEU A 100 -23.13 -23.22 -0.94
CA LEU A 100 -24.35 -22.89 -1.68
C LEU A 100 -25.22 -21.87 -0.94
N ALA A 101 -25.38 -22.01 0.37
CA ALA A 101 -26.11 -21.04 1.19
C ALA A 101 -25.42 -19.66 1.19
N GLY A 102 -24.09 -19.65 1.27
CA GLY A 102 -23.28 -18.43 1.21
C GLY A 102 -23.36 -17.76 -0.16
N ALA A 103 -23.27 -18.54 -1.24
CA ALA A 103 -23.45 -18.05 -2.60
C ALA A 103 -24.82 -17.41 -2.80
N PHE A 104 -25.88 -18.05 -2.31
CA PHE A 104 -27.23 -17.52 -2.36
C PHE A 104 -27.38 -16.22 -1.55
N ALA A 105 -26.88 -16.19 -0.32
CA ALA A 105 -26.96 -15.00 0.53
C ALA A 105 -26.17 -13.81 -0.05
N GLY A 106 -24.97 -14.05 -0.59
CA GLY A 106 -24.16 -13.03 -1.26
C GLY A 106 -24.77 -12.56 -2.58
N GLY A 107 -25.36 -13.48 -3.35
CA GLY A 107 -26.05 -13.20 -4.61
C GLY A 107 -27.46 -12.63 -4.46
N TYR A 108 -27.98 -12.50 -3.23
CA TYR A 108 -29.38 -12.15 -2.99
C TYR A 108 -29.78 -10.80 -3.60
N LEU A 109 -28.92 -9.79 -3.47
CA LEU A 109 -29.18 -8.45 -4.03
C LEU A 109 -29.25 -8.47 -5.56
N PHE A 110 -28.47 -9.32 -6.22
CA PHE A 110 -28.56 -9.52 -7.67
C PHE A 110 -29.83 -10.28 -8.07
N LEU A 111 -30.15 -11.38 -7.37
CA LEU A 111 -31.29 -12.23 -7.71
C LEU A 111 -32.65 -11.54 -7.51
N PHE A 112 -32.77 -10.69 -6.49
CA PHE A 112 -34.02 -10.01 -6.12
C PHE A 112 -33.92 -8.48 -6.25
N TYR A 113 -33.03 -8.00 -7.13
CA TYR A 113 -32.75 -6.57 -7.31
C TYR A 113 -34.02 -5.75 -7.57
N ARG A 114 -34.87 -6.23 -8.49
CA ARG A 114 -36.11 -5.55 -8.90
C ARG A 114 -37.10 -5.47 -7.73
N GLU A 115 -37.27 -6.56 -7.01
CA GLU A 115 -38.20 -6.64 -5.90
C GLU A 115 -37.77 -5.73 -4.75
N LEU A 116 -36.49 -5.71 -4.40
CA LEU A 116 -35.93 -4.86 -3.35
C LEU A 116 -36.02 -3.38 -3.70
N ALA A 117 -35.76 -3.02 -4.97
CA ALA A 117 -35.88 -1.64 -5.46
C ALA A 117 -37.30 -1.09 -5.35
N LEU A 118 -38.32 -1.94 -5.34
CA LEU A 118 -39.73 -1.56 -5.17
C LEU A 118 -40.17 -1.41 -3.70
N ARG A 119 -39.37 -1.85 -2.73
CA ARG A 119 -39.70 -1.82 -1.28
C ARG A 119 -38.60 -1.18 -0.41
N PRO A 120 -38.09 0.02 -0.75
CA PRO A 120 -36.99 0.65 0.00
C PRO A 120 -37.37 0.92 1.45
N GLY A 121 -36.57 0.41 2.39
CA GLY A 121 -36.80 0.59 3.84
C GLY A 121 -37.91 -0.29 4.43
N THR A 122 -38.57 -1.13 3.64
CA THR A 122 -39.63 -2.05 4.10
C THR A 122 -39.30 -3.50 3.72
N PRO A 123 -38.25 -4.10 4.32
CA PRO A 123 -37.85 -5.46 4.03
C PRO A 123 -38.89 -6.48 4.52
N ILE A 124 -39.06 -7.56 3.77
CA ILE A 124 -39.90 -8.69 4.19
C ILE A 124 -39.09 -9.70 5.01
N THR A 125 -39.76 -10.64 5.67
CA THR A 125 -39.11 -11.63 6.55
C THR A 125 -37.99 -12.40 5.87
N ILE A 126 -38.16 -12.79 4.60
CA ILE A 126 -37.11 -13.52 3.87
C ILE A 126 -35.88 -12.65 3.59
N ASP A 127 -36.05 -11.34 3.37
CA ASP A 127 -34.93 -10.40 3.20
C ASP A 127 -34.11 -10.36 4.50
N LEU A 128 -34.79 -10.26 5.66
CA LEU A 128 -34.16 -10.22 6.98
C LEU A 128 -33.51 -11.55 7.37
N VAL A 129 -34.16 -12.68 7.08
CA VAL A 129 -33.58 -14.02 7.32
C VAL A 129 -32.33 -14.21 6.48
N THR A 130 -32.37 -13.81 5.21
CA THR A 130 -31.21 -13.91 4.32
C THR A 130 -30.07 -13.00 4.79
N ALA A 131 -30.38 -11.78 5.24
CA ALA A 131 -29.40 -10.88 5.84
C ALA A 131 -28.74 -11.48 7.10
N GLY A 132 -29.54 -12.05 8.01
CA GLY A 132 -29.02 -12.67 9.24
C GLY A 132 -28.14 -13.89 8.95
N VAL A 133 -28.61 -14.80 8.08
CA VAL A 133 -27.83 -15.97 7.65
C VAL A 133 -26.57 -15.55 6.90
N GLY A 134 -26.66 -14.54 6.03
CA GLY A 134 -25.53 -13.98 5.29
C GLY A 134 -24.43 -13.47 6.23
N ILE A 135 -24.79 -12.71 7.27
CA ILE A 135 -23.83 -12.22 8.27
C ILE A 135 -23.16 -13.39 9.01
N LEU A 136 -23.92 -14.39 9.45
CA LEU A 136 -23.36 -15.55 10.15
C LEU A 136 -22.42 -16.37 9.26
N LEU A 137 -22.80 -16.59 8.00
CA LEU A 137 -21.95 -17.28 7.02
C LEU A 137 -20.71 -16.46 6.70
N LEU A 138 -20.82 -15.15 6.60
CA LEU A 138 -19.67 -14.26 6.39
C LEU A 138 -18.70 -14.30 7.58
N LEU A 139 -19.20 -14.32 8.81
CA LEU A 139 -18.36 -14.47 10.01
C LEU A 139 -17.64 -15.83 10.05
N GLU A 140 -18.32 -16.92 9.68
CA GLU A 140 -17.70 -18.24 9.58
C GLU A 140 -16.67 -18.31 8.43
N ALA A 141 -16.97 -17.73 7.26
CA ALA A 141 -16.01 -17.61 6.16
C ALA A 141 -14.79 -16.77 6.58
N THR A 142 -15.02 -15.69 7.33
CA THR A 142 -13.96 -14.87 7.94
C THR A 142 -13.10 -15.69 8.88
N ARG A 143 -13.70 -16.51 9.75
CA ARG A 143 -12.96 -17.38 10.67
C ARG A 143 -12.03 -18.32 9.93
N ARG A 144 -12.50 -18.88 8.81
CA ARG A 144 -11.73 -19.83 8.00
C ARG A 144 -10.62 -19.16 7.19
N ALA A 145 -10.89 -18.00 6.60
CA ALA A 145 -9.96 -17.33 5.68
C ALA A 145 -9.03 -16.31 6.36
N LEU A 146 -9.48 -15.65 7.42
CA LEU A 146 -8.75 -14.58 8.13
C LEU A 146 -8.43 -14.92 9.59
N GLY A 147 -9.08 -15.94 10.16
CA GLY A 147 -8.89 -16.33 11.54
C GLY A 147 -9.78 -15.59 12.54
N MET A 148 -9.56 -15.87 13.82
CA MET A 148 -10.36 -15.32 14.93
C MET A 148 -10.23 -13.80 15.12
N PRO A 149 -9.08 -13.14 14.91
CA PRO A 149 -8.97 -11.69 15.16
C PRO A 149 -10.04 -10.87 14.43
N MET A 150 -10.24 -11.11 13.14
CA MET A 150 -11.24 -10.38 12.35
C MET A 150 -12.69 -10.71 12.77
N VAL A 151 -12.96 -11.95 13.18
CA VAL A 151 -14.28 -12.37 13.70
C VAL A 151 -14.57 -11.68 15.03
N ILE A 152 -13.58 -11.61 15.92
CA ILE A 152 -13.71 -10.94 17.22
C ILE A 152 -14.01 -9.46 16.99
N VAL A 153 -13.26 -8.78 16.12
CA VAL A 153 -13.53 -7.38 15.77
C VAL A 153 -14.95 -7.22 15.24
N ALA A 154 -15.35 -7.98 14.21
CA ALA A 154 -16.69 -7.87 13.66
C ALA A 154 -17.79 -8.14 14.71
N THR A 155 -17.61 -9.16 15.56
CA THR A 155 -18.58 -9.53 16.61
C THR A 155 -18.65 -8.46 17.70
N VAL A 156 -17.53 -7.85 18.09
CA VAL A 156 -17.50 -6.72 19.03
C VAL A 156 -18.28 -5.53 18.48
N PHE A 157 -18.13 -5.20 17.20
CA PHE A 157 -18.88 -4.11 16.57
C PHE A 157 -20.38 -4.43 16.43
N ILE A 158 -20.73 -5.67 16.10
CA ILE A 158 -22.12 -6.13 16.12
C ILE A 158 -22.70 -5.98 17.54
N GLY A 159 -21.97 -6.44 18.57
CA GLY A 159 -22.36 -6.29 19.97
C GLY A 159 -22.50 -4.83 20.39
N PHE A 160 -21.56 -3.97 19.99
CA PHE A 160 -21.56 -2.53 20.23
C PHE A 160 -22.87 -1.89 19.74
N THR A 161 -23.33 -2.26 18.55
CA THR A 161 -24.62 -1.79 17.98
C THR A 161 -25.81 -1.97 18.92
N PHE A 162 -25.86 -3.08 19.66
CA PHE A 162 -26.98 -3.41 20.57
C PHE A 162 -26.74 -2.96 22.01
N ALA A 163 -25.47 -2.88 22.44
CA ALA A 163 -25.10 -2.57 23.82
C ALA A 163 -25.12 -1.06 24.13
N GLY A 164 -25.25 -0.20 23.11
CA GLY A 164 -25.22 1.27 23.24
C GLY A 164 -25.94 1.88 24.45
N PRO A 165 -27.20 1.52 24.75
CA PRO A 165 -27.92 2.09 25.89
C PRO A 165 -27.30 1.79 27.27
N TYR A 166 -26.51 0.72 27.39
CA TYR A 166 -25.89 0.26 28.62
C TYR A 166 -24.43 0.69 28.75
N MET A 167 -23.89 1.40 27.76
CA MET A 167 -22.51 1.85 27.74
C MET A 167 -22.30 3.07 28.66
N PRO A 168 -21.06 3.30 29.15
CA PRO A 168 -20.70 4.52 29.84
C PRO A 168 -20.97 5.76 28.98
N GLU A 169 -21.24 6.90 29.63
CA GLU A 169 -21.62 8.17 28.98
C GLU A 169 -20.70 8.55 27.80
N ALA A 170 -19.38 8.34 27.94
CA ALA A 170 -18.39 8.64 26.90
C ALA A 170 -18.54 7.83 25.59
N VAL A 171 -19.25 6.70 25.59
CA VAL A 171 -19.48 5.87 24.40
C VAL A 171 -20.95 5.45 24.26
N GLN A 172 -21.87 6.17 24.91
CA GLN A 172 -23.28 5.82 24.95
C GLN A 172 -23.99 6.22 23.65
N HIS A 173 -24.83 5.34 23.11
CA HIS A 173 -25.64 5.63 21.94
C HIS A 173 -27.00 4.92 22.00
N LYS A 174 -27.97 5.34 21.17
CA LYS A 174 -29.35 4.84 21.20
C LYS A 174 -29.50 3.34 20.87
N GLY A 175 -28.46 2.71 20.34
CA GLY A 175 -28.49 1.36 19.76
C GLY A 175 -29.33 1.26 18.48
N ALA A 176 -29.46 0.05 17.93
CA ALA A 176 -30.34 -0.24 16.79
C ALA A 176 -31.18 -1.51 17.01
N SER A 177 -32.39 -1.53 16.44
CA SER A 177 -33.22 -2.74 16.41
C SER A 177 -32.63 -3.78 15.45
N LEU A 178 -32.92 -5.07 15.68
CA LEU A 178 -32.41 -6.15 14.84
C LEU A 178 -32.77 -5.95 13.36
N GLY A 179 -34.01 -5.57 13.05
CA GLY A 179 -34.43 -5.31 11.67
C GLY A 179 -33.66 -4.16 11.01
N ARG A 180 -33.43 -3.06 11.75
CA ARG A 180 -32.64 -1.93 11.26
C ARG A 180 -31.19 -2.34 11.03
N PHE A 181 -30.58 -3.07 11.97
CA PHE A 181 -29.22 -3.60 11.85
C PHE A 181 -29.08 -4.49 10.61
N LEU A 182 -29.94 -5.50 10.45
CA LEU A 182 -29.87 -6.44 9.32
C LEU A 182 -30.05 -5.74 7.97
N THR A 183 -30.97 -4.78 7.90
CA THR A 183 -31.20 -3.97 6.70
C THR A 183 -29.98 -3.14 6.36
N HIS A 184 -29.46 -2.40 7.36
CA HIS A 184 -28.29 -1.53 7.20
C HIS A 184 -27.04 -2.32 6.81
N GLN A 185 -26.92 -3.55 7.31
CA GLN A 185 -25.70 -4.32 7.15
C GLN A 185 -25.64 -5.15 5.87
N TRP A 186 -26.76 -5.67 5.38
CA TRP A 186 -26.78 -6.59 4.25
C TRP A 186 -27.63 -6.12 3.06
N LEU A 187 -28.67 -5.32 3.30
CA LEU A 187 -29.64 -4.95 2.25
C LEU A 187 -29.35 -3.59 1.60
N VAL A 188 -28.37 -2.84 2.13
CA VAL A 188 -27.92 -1.54 1.59
C VAL A 188 -26.41 -1.50 1.42
N THR A 189 -25.92 -0.47 0.73
CA THR A 189 -24.51 -0.29 0.36
C THR A 189 -23.69 0.47 1.41
N GLU A 190 -24.12 0.49 2.67
CA GLU A 190 -23.36 1.10 3.77
C GLU A 190 -22.66 0.05 4.66
N GLY A 191 -23.14 -1.20 4.64
CA GLY A 191 -22.55 -2.33 5.35
C GLY A 191 -21.65 -3.20 4.47
N VAL A 192 -21.96 -4.50 4.44
CA VAL A 192 -21.17 -5.54 3.75
C VAL A 192 -20.97 -5.25 2.27
N PHE A 193 -21.99 -4.73 1.57
CA PHE A 193 -21.92 -4.38 0.16
C PHE A 193 -21.41 -2.94 -0.12
N GLY A 194 -20.79 -2.31 0.88
CA GLY A 194 -20.33 -0.94 0.80
C GLY A 194 -19.04 -0.72 0.02
N ILE A 195 -18.41 0.42 0.30
CA ILE A 195 -17.22 0.93 -0.41
C ILE A 195 -16.11 -0.11 -0.47
N ALA A 196 -15.83 -0.81 0.64
CA ALA A 196 -14.78 -1.82 0.72
C ALA A 196 -14.94 -2.94 -0.31
N LEU A 197 -16.13 -3.55 -0.38
CA LEU A 197 -16.43 -4.62 -1.34
C LEU A 197 -16.51 -4.06 -2.78
N GLY A 198 -16.98 -2.83 -2.94
CA GLY A 198 -16.97 -2.12 -4.22
C GLY A 198 -15.57 -2.01 -4.80
N VAL A 199 -14.62 -1.50 -4.02
CA VAL A 199 -13.21 -1.40 -4.43
C VAL A 199 -12.60 -2.78 -4.70
N SER A 200 -12.96 -3.80 -3.90
CA SER A 200 -12.59 -5.20 -4.16
C SER A 200 -13.03 -5.67 -5.56
N THR A 201 -14.29 -5.38 -5.90
CA THR A 201 -14.94 -5.82 -7.13
C THR A 201 -14.41 -5.07 -8.35
N SER A 202 -14.30 -3.75 -8.27
CA SER A 202 -14.05 -2.90 -9.44
C SER A 202 -12.60 -2.88 -9.91
N PHE A 203 -11.61 -3.13 -9.03
CA PHE A 203 -10.21 -3.09 -9.47
C PHE A 203 -9.21 -3.88 -8.63
N VAL A 204 -9.37 -4.03 -7.31
CA VAL A 204 -8.40 -4.79 -6.48
C VAL A 204 -8.17 -6.21 -7.03
N PHE A 205 -9.25 -6.88 -7.43
CA PHE A 205 -9.17 -8.21 -8.03
C PHE A 205 -8.22 -8.25 -9.23
N LEU A 206 -8.32 -7.27 -10.13
CA LEU A 206 -7.48 -7.23 -11.33
C LEU A 206 -6.01 -7.00 -11.00
N PHE A 207 -5.69 -6.22 -9.98
CA PHE A 207 -4.30 -6.04 -9.57
C PHE A 207 -3.70 -7.31 -8.96
N VAL A 208 -4.48 -8.04 -8.15
CA VAL A 208 -4.06 -9.37 -7.64
C VAL A 208 -3.90 -10.36 -8.79
N LEU A 209 -4.83 -10.35 -9.74
CA LEU A 209 -4.75 -11.18 -10.95
C LEU A 209 -3.51 -10.82 -11.79
N PHE A 210 -3.25 -9.54 -12.02
CA PHE A 210 -2.06 -9.06 -12.71
C PHE A 210 -0.77 -9.56 -12.05
N GLY A 211 -0.66 -9.41 -10.73
CA GLY A 211 0.52 -9.83 -9.99
C GLY A 211 0.77 -11.34 -10.07
N THR A 212 -0.28 -12.15 -9.87
CA THR A 212 -0.19 -13.61 -9.97
C THR A 212 0.17 -14.07 -11.38
N LEU A 213 -0.42 -13.47 -12.42
CA LEU A 213 -0.08 -13.78 -13.80
C LEU A 213 1.38 -13.40 -14.11
N LEU A 214 1.87 -12.25 -13.64
CA LEU A 214 3.25 -11.82 -13.88
C LEU A 214 4.27 -12.76 -13.21
N GLU A 215 3.92 -13.25 -12.02
CA GLU A 215 4.70 -14.27 -11.32
C GLU A 215 4.72 -15.59 -12.10
N LYS A 216 3.59 -16.04 -12.67
CA LYS A 216 3.52 -17.26 -13.51
C LYS A 216 4.39 -17.20 -14.75
N VAL A 217 4.55 -16.04 -15.40
CA VAL A 217 5.46 -15.91 -16.55
C VAL A 217 6.95 -15.90 -16.12
N GLY A 218 7.25 -15.71 -14.84
CA GLY A 218 8.61 -15.73 -14.28
C GLY A 218 9.19 -14.36 -13.94
N GLY A 219 8.36 -13.31 -13.86
CA GLY A 219 8.81 -11.95 -13.55
C GLY A 219 9.47 -11.82 -12.18
N GLY A 220 8.98 -12.54 -11.16
CA GLY A 220 9.54 -12.51 -9.81
C GLY A 220 10.98 -13.03 -9.72
N ASN A 221 11.24 -14.22 -10.29
CA ASN A 221 12.60 -14.80 -10.35
C ASN A 221 13.56 -13.87 -11.11
N TRP A 222 13.11 -13.26 -12.21
CA TRP A 222 13.92 -12.30 -12.96
C TRP A 222 14.33 -11.08 -12.13
N MET A 223 13.39 -10.48 -11.37
CA MET A 223 13.67 -9.35 -10.47
C MET A 223 14.67 -9.70 -9.36
N MET A 224 14.60 -10.93 -8.83
CA MET A 224 15.54 -11.41 -7.81
C MET A 224 16.95 -11.55 -8.37
N GLN A 225 17.12 -12.19 -9.51
CA GLN A 225 18.43 -12.41 -10.11
C GLN A 225 19.09 -11.10 -10.56
N ILE A 226 18.29 -10.12 -11.02
CA ILE A 226 18.81 -8.78 -11.33
C ILE A 226 19.33 -8.10 -10.06
N SER A 227 18.64 -8.27 -8.94
CA SER A 227 19.04 -7.72 -7.65
C SER A 227 20.35 -8.34 -7.17
N ILE A 228 20.49 -9.67 -7.26
CA ILE A 228 21.74 -10.41 -6.96
C ILE A 228 22.89 -9.86 -7.80
N ALA A 229 22.69 -9.75 -9.11
CA ALA A 229 23.72 -9.31 -10.04
C ALA A 229 24.17 -7.86 -9.80
N LEU A 230 23.26 -6.98 -9.40
CA LEU A 230 23.55 -5.58 -9.15
C LEU A 230 24.20 -5.33 -7.78
N LEU A 231 23.81 -6.06 -6.74
CA LEU A 231 24.13 -5.69 -5.34
C LEU A 231 24.94 -6.73 -4.58
N GLY A 232 25.02 -7.99 -5.04
CA GLY A 232 25.70 -9.07 -4.32
C GLY A 232 27.18 -8.80 -4.04
N HIS A 233 27.83 -8.01 -4.89
CA HIS A 233 29.25 -7.61 -4.74
C HIS A 233 29.50 -6.52 -3.70
N LEU A 234 28.46 -5.94 -3.11
CA LEU A 234 28.61 -4.91 -2.08
C LEU A 234 28.85 -5.56 -0.71
N ARG A 235 29.44 -4.81 0.22
CA ARG A 235 29.48 -5.21 1.62
C ARG A 235 28.06 -5.34 2.18
N GLY A 236 27.73 -6.51 2.72
CA GLY A 236 26.34 -6.87 3.07
C GLY A 236 25.46 -7.17 1.84
N GLY A 237 26.07 -7.56 0.72
CA GLY A 237 25.43 -7.78 -0.58
C GLY A 237 24.14 -8.60 -0.49
N PRO A 238 24.18 -9.84 0.06
CA PRO A 238 22.97 -10.65 0.26
C PRO A 238 21.78 -9.93 0.90
N ALA A 239 22.03 -9.18 1.97
CA ALA A 239 20.98 -8.45 2.65
C ALA A 239 20.48 -7.23 1.83
N LYS A 240 21.35 -6.58 1.04
CA LYS A 240 20.93 -5.51 0.12
C LYS A 240 20.12 -6.05 -1.06
N VAL A 241 20.48 -7.24 -1.54
CA VAL A 241 19.72 -7.98 -2.55
C VAL A 241 18.32 -8.26 -2.02
N ALA A 242 18.20 -8.77 -0.79
CA ALA A 242 16.91 -8.99 -0.14
C ALA A 242 16.05 -7.73 -0.19
N VAL A 243 16.60 -6.60 0.28
CA VAL A 243 15.88 -5.33 0.33
C VAL A 243 15.42 -4.84 -1.05
N VAL A 244 16.27 -4.88 -2.07
CA VAL A 244 15.90 -4.39 -3.41
C VAL A 244 15.01 -5.38 -4.16
N SER A 245 15.23 -6.68 -4.00
CA SER A 245 14.34 -7.70 -4.57
C SER A 245 12.95 -7.60 -3.96
N SER A 246 12.83 -7.46 -2.63
CA SER A 246 11.54 -7.23 -1.97
C SER A 246 10.88 -5.94 -2.44
N ALA A 247 11.66 -4.88 -2.75
CA ALA A 247 11.13 -3.63 -3.31
C ALA A 247 10.52 -3.86 -4.70
N LEU A 248 11.28 -4.49 -5.60
CA LEU A 248 10.83 -4.80 -6.97
C LEU A 248 9.63 -5.76 -6.98
N ASN A 249 9.63 -6.76 -6.10
CA ASN A 249 8.50 -7.68 -5.97
C ASN A 249 7.29 -7.00 -5.29
N GLY A 250 7.54 -6.09 -4.35
CA GLY A 250 6.51 -5.30 -3.66
C GLY A 250 5.71 -4.40 -4.60
N VAL A 251 6.37 -3.84 -5.64
CA VAL A 251 5.72 -3.11 -6.76
C VAL A 251 4.61 -3.94 -7.41
N VAL A 252 4.66 -5.27 -7.33
CA VAL A 252 3.74 -6.20 -8.00
C VAL A 252 2.75 -6.84 -7.02
N SER A 253 3.26 -7.46 -5.95
CA SER A 253 2.48 -8.33 -5.06
C SER A 253 1.67 -7.55 -4.02
N GLY A 254 2.23 -6.47 -3.47
CA GLY A 254 1.59 -5.70 -2.39
C GLY A 254 1.30 -6.49 -1.09
N SER A 255 1.82 -7.72 -0.95
CA SER A 255 1.67 -8.58 0.24
C SER A 255 3.01 -8.79 0.94
N SER A 256 3.07 -8.54 2.26
CA SER A 256 4.31 -8.75 3.03
C SER A 256 4.62 -10.23 3.21
N VAL A 257 3.62 -11.04 3.56
CA VAL A 257 3.80 -12.48 3.83
C VAL A 257 4.20 -13.23 2.57
N SER A 258 3.54 -12.96 1.45
CA SER A 258 3.89 -13.53 0.14
C SER A 258 5.32 -13.17 -0.25
N ASN A 259 5.73 -11.91 -0.05
CA ASN A 259 7.08 -11.46 -0.36
C ASN A 259 8.15 -12.12 0.54
N VAL A 260 7.87 -12.28 1.84
CA VAL A 260 8.75 -13.02 2.75
C VAL A 260 8.88 -14.47 2.32
N VAL A 261 7.82 -15.12 1.86
CA VAL A 261 7.91 -16.55 1.52
C VAL A 261 8.57 -16.76 0.15
N SER A 262 8.22 -15.95 -0.85
CA SER A 262 8.81 -16.09 -2.19
C SER A 262 10.27 -15.64 -2.24
N GLY A 263 10.62 -14.53 -1.59
CA GLY A 263 11.98 -14.01 -1.53
C GLY A 263 12.83 -14.61 -0.41
N GLY A 264 12.25 -14.72 0.79
CA GLY A 264 12.94 -15.10 2.02
C GLY A 264 13.55 -16.50 2.00
N ILE A 265 12.95 -17.44 1.26
CA ILE A 265 13.51 -18.80 1.09
C ILE A 265 14.94 -18.73 0.51
N PHE A 266 15.21 -17.77 -0.36
CA PHE A 266 16.54 -17.59 -0.98
C PHE A 266 17.42 -16.61 -0.19
N THR A 267 16.84 -15.49 0.27
CA THR A 267 17.61 -14.39 0.84
C THR A 267 18.03 -14.65 2.29
N ILE A 268 17.19 -15.29 3.11
CA ILE A 268 17.49 -15.55 4.53
C ILE A 268 18.68 -16.51 4.68
N PRO A 269 18.73 -17.68 3.99
CA PRO A 269 19.91 -18.53 4.03
C PRO A 269 21.18 -17.82 3.54
N LEU A 270 21.06 -17.02 2.47
CA LEU A 270 22.19 -16.27 1.92
C LEU A 270 22.73 -15.21 2.91
N MET A 271 21.85 -14.49 3.60
CA MET A 271 22.22 -13.56 4.67
C MET A 271 22.93 -14.25 5.83
N LYS A 272 22.42 -15.42 6.26
CA LYS A 272 23.04 -16.21 7.34
C LYS A 272 24.45 -16.67 6.96
N ARG A 273 24.65 -17.14 5.74
CA ARG A 273 25.98 -17.53 5.21
C ARG A 273 26.96 -16.36 5.16
N SER A 274 26.47 -15.13 5.01
CA SER A 274 27.31 -13.91 5.06
C SER A 274 27.69 -13.44 6.48
N GLY A 275 27.23 -14.15 7.52
CA GLY A 275 27.58 -13.89 8.93
C GLY A 275 26.49 -13.19 9.76
N LEU A 276 25.31 -12.93 9.20
CA LEU A 276 24.17 -12.40 9.97
C LEU A 276 23.52 -13.52 10.81
N SER A 277 23.12 -13.21 12.05
CA SER A 277 22.28 -14.12 12.86
C SER A 277 20.94 -14.36 12.18
N GLY A 278 20.31 -15.53 12.40
CA GLY A 278 19.01 -15.85 11.80
C GLY A 278 17.92 -14.83 12.14
N VAL A 279 17.87 -14.37 13.40
CA VAL A 279 16.95 -13.31 13.87
C VAL A 279 17.08 -12.03 13.05
N LYS A 280 18.32 -11.56 12.81
CA LYS A 280 18.57 -10.36 12.00
C LYS A 280 18.25 -10.57 10.52
N ALA A 281 18.57 -11.74 9.97
CA ALA A 281 18.24 -12.08 8.58
C ALA A 281 16.72 -12.09 8.36
N GLY A 282 15.98 -12.77 9.25
CA GLY A 282 14.51 -12.78 9.22
C GLY A 282 13.92 -11.38 9.45
N ALA A 283 14.49 -10.59 10.35
CA ALA A 283 14.04 -9.22 10.61
C ALA A 283 14.27 -8.28 9.42
N ILE A 284 15.39 -8.41 8.70
CA ILE A 284 15.67 -7.65 7.47
C ILE A 284 14.66 -8.01 6.39
N GLU A 285 14.41 -9.30 6.17
CA GLU A 285 13.46 -9.80 5.17
C GLU A 285 12.01 -9.38 5.47
N ALA A 286 11.57 -9.52 6.73
CA ALA A 286 10.24 -9.07 7.15
C ALA A 286 10.09 -7.55 6.99
N SER A 287 11.13 -6.78 7.38
CA SER A 287 11.12 -5.32 7.25
C SER A 287 11.14 -4.84 5.79
N SER A 288 11.88 -5.51 4.90
CA SER A 288 11.89 -5.19 3.47
C SER A 288 10.57 -5.55 2.80
N SER A 289 9.95 -6.64 3.23
CA SER A 289 8.70 -7.13 2.69
C SER A 289 7.50 -6.25 3.05
N ILE A 290 7.44 -5.72 4.27
CA ILE A 290 6.39 -4.77 4.68
C ILE A 290 6.52 -3.43 3.96
N ASN A 291 7.76 -2.96 3.74
CA ASN A 291 7.98 -1.81 2.89
C ASN A 291 7.47 -2.04 1.44
N GLY A 292 7.30 -3.30 1.02
CA GLY A 292 6.73 -3.62 -0.29
C GLY A 292 5.27 -3.19 -0.41
N GLN A 293 4.54 -3.13 0.70
CA GLN A 293 3.15 -2.69 0.74
C GLN A 293 3.00 -1.17 0.52
N ILE A 294 4.04 -0.37 0.76
CA ILE A 294 4.00 1.09 0.52
C ILE A 294 4.62 1.49 -0.81
N MET A 295 5.16 0.54 -1.58
CA MET A 295 5.86 0.83 -2.84
C MET A 295 4.87 1.02 -4.00
N PRO A 296 4.86 2.19 -4.66
CA PRO A 296 4.09 2.39 -5.90
C PRO A 296 4.57 1.51 -7.07
N PRO A 297 3.70 1.18 -8.04
CA PRO A 297 2.36 1.71 -8.27
C PRO A 297 1.26 0.81 -7.74
N VAL A 298 1.54 -0.35 -7.13
CA VAL A 298 0.47 -1.23 -6.63
C VAL A 298 0.13 -0.91 -5.18
N MET A 299 1.12 -0.70 -4.29
CA MET A 299 0.93 -0.34 -2.88
C MET A 299 -0.12 -1.19 -2.12
N GLY A 300 -0.32 -2.43 -2.58
CA GLY A 300 -1.40 -3.31 -2.14
C GLY A 300 -2.81 -2.74 -2.40
N ALA A 301 -3.83 -3.45 -1.89
CA ALA A 301 -5.22 -3.04 -2.10
C ALA A 301 -5.65 -1.77 -1.33
N ALA A 302 -4.79 -1.24 -0.46
CA ALA A 302 -5.09 -0.08 0.38
C ALA A 302 -5.00 1.26 -0.38
N ALA A 303 -4.04 1.42 -1.29
CA ALA A 303 -3.93 2.64 -2.10
C ALA A 303 -5.16 2.85 -2.99
N PHE A 304 -5.79 1.76 -3.40
CA PHE A 304 -7.06 1.74 -4.11
C PHE A 304 -8.22 2.28 -3.28
N LEU A 305 -8.30 1.86 -2.02
CA LEU A 305 -9.28 2.39 -1.08
C LEU A 305 -9.01 3.86 -0.73
N MET A 306 -7.75 4.31 -0.77
CA MET A 306 -7.41 5.73 -0.60
C MET A 306 -8.01 6.63 -1.69
N VAL A 307 -8.13 6.15 -2.94
CA VAL A 307 -8.81 6.93 -4.01
C VAL A 307 -10.22 7.29 -3.57
N GLU A 308 -10.94 6.30 -3.07
CA GLU A 308 -12.34 6.46 -2.67
C GLU A 308 -12.49 7.26 -1.38
N TYR A 309 -11.61 7.07 -0.39
CA TYR A 309 -11.67 7.81 0.88
C TYR A 309 -11.15 9.25 0.79
N VAL A 310 -10.09 9.50 0.02
CA VAL A 310 -9.49 10.83 -0.13
C VAL A 310 -10.19 11.63 -1.23
N GLY A 311 -10.72 10.96 -2.26
CA GLY A 311 -11.36 11.60 -3.41
C GLY A 311 -10.38 12.26 -4.37
N ILE A 312 -9.17 11.71 -4.51
CA ILE A 312 -8.14 12.19 -5.46
C ILE A 312 -7.77 11.09 -6.45
N PRO A 313 -7.30 11.44 -7.67
CA PRO A 313 -6.84 10.44 -8.64
C PRO A 313 -5.73 9.55 -8.10
N TYR A 314 -5.69 8.30 -8.55
CA TYR A 314 -4.68 7.33 -8.13
C TYR A 314 -3.23 7.78 -8.42
N ALA A 315 -3.02 8.47 -9.54
CA ALA A 315 -1.72 9.04 -9.89
C ALA A 315 -1.18 10.02 -8.82
N GLU A 316 -2.06 10.81 -8.21
CA GLU A 316 -1.66 11.70 -7.10
C GLU A 316 -1.31 10.90 -5.85
N ILE A 317 -2.02 9.81 -5.55
CA ILE A 317 -1.67 8.91 -4.43
C ILE A 317 -0.28 8.30 -4.63
N ILE A 318 0.01 7.77 -5.83
CA ILE A 318 1.34 7.26 -6.19
C ILE A 318 2.40 8.34 -5.97
N LYS A 319 2.19 9.53 -6.52
CA LYS A 319 3.11 10.67 -6.41
C LYS A 319 3.38 11.02 -4.96
N HIS A 320 2.34 11.11 -4.13
CA HIS A 320 2.46 11.44 -2.71
C HIS A 320 3.17 10.35 -1.90
N ALA A 321 3.01 9.08 -2.27
CA ALA A 321 3.62 7.95 -1.57
C ALA A 321 5.05 7.61 -2.01
N ALA A 322 5.45 7.99 -3.23
CA ALA A 322 6.71 7.60 -3.84
C ALA A 322 7.94 8.01 -3.02
N LEU A 323 8.06 9.28 -2.65
CA LEU A 323 9.22 9.78 -1.91
C LEU A 323 9.34 9.11 -0.51
N PRO A 324 8.29 9.08 0.33
CA PRO A 324 8.33 8.34 1.60
C PRO A 324 8.73 6.86 1.46
N ALA A 325 8.19 6.16 0.46
CA ALA A 325 8.50 4.74 0.23
C ALA A 325 9.98 4.54 -0.13
N ILE A 326 10.52 5.37 -1.05
CA ILE A 326 11.93 5.34 -1.43
C ILE A 326 12.83 5.63 -0.22
N LEU A 327 12.50 6.65 0.58
CA LEU A 327 13.26 7.00 1.78
C LEU A 327 13.30 5.85 2.78
N SER A 328 12.18 5.15 2.98
CA SER A 328 12.10 4.00 3.87
C SER A 328 12.99 2.84 3.39
N TYR A 329 13.04 2.57 2.09
CA TYR A 329 13.92 1.55 1.51
C TYR A 329 15.40 1.93 1.56
N LEU A 330 15.74 3.18 1.22
CA LEU A 330 17.13 3.66 1.29
C LEU A 330 17.66 3.64 2.72
N SER A 331 16.82 3.98 3.68
CA SER A 331 17.15 3.87 5.10
C SER A 331 17.31 2.41 5.54
N LEU A 332 16.50 1.45 5.04
CA LEU A 332 16.72 0.02 5.29
C LEU A 332 18.06 -0.46 4.71
N LEU A 333 18.37 -0.08 3.47
CA LEU A 333 19.65 -0.41 2.82
C LEU A 333 20.84 0.12 3.63
N TYR A 334 20.68 1.29 4.24
CA TYR A 334 21.69 1.85 5.12
C TYR A 334 21.80 1.10 6.44
N ILE A 335 20.69 0.72 7.09
CA ILE A 335 20.69 -0.14 8.28
C ILE A 335 21.41 -1.47 7.99
N VAL A 336 21.10 -2.11 6.86
CA VAL A 336 21.75 -3.34 6.41
C VAL A 336 23.26 -3.12 6.23
N HIS A 337 23.65 -1.99 5.63
CA HIS A 337 25.05 -1.64 5.50
C HIS A 337 25.74 -1.47 6.87
N LEU A 338 25.11 -0.79 7.82
CA LEU A 338 25.61 -0.61 9.18
C LEU A 338 25.78 -1.95 9.90
N GLU A 339 24.82 -2.87 9.78
CA GLU A 339 24.93 -4.23 10.33
C GLU A 339 26.10 -5.01 9.72
N ALA A 340 26.25 -4.97 8.40
CA ALA A 340 27.39 -5.58 7.71
C ALA A 340 28.74 -4.95 8.13
N VAL A 341 28.75 -3.66 8.47
CA VAL A 341 29.93 -2.97 8.99
C VAL A 341 30.29 -3.48 10.39
N LYS A 342 29.30 -3.59 11.28
CA LYS A 342 29.48 -4.06 12.67
C LYS A 342 30.07 -5.47 12.76
N ILE A 343 29.67 -6.37 11.86
CA ILE A 343 30.13 -7.77 11.87
C ILE A 343 31.38 -8.01 11.02
N GLY A 344 31.96 -6.99 10.38
CA GLY A 344 33.14 -7.19 9.54
C GLY A 344 32.87 -7.93 8.23
N ALA A 345 31.63 -7.98 7.74
CA ALA A 345 31.25 -8.78 6.56
C ALA A 345 32.09 -8.42 5.32
N GLN A 346 32.57 -9.44 4.61
CA GLN A 346 33.33 -9.28 3.38
C GLN A 346 32.40 -9.29 2.16
N PRO A 347 32.70 -8.52 1.09
CA PRO A 347 31.93 -8.56 -0.14
C PRO A 347 32.13 -9.88 -0.90
N ILE A 348 31.14 -10.29 -1.69
CA ILE A 348 31.28 -11.42 -2.62
C ILE A 348 32.28 -11.01 -3.72
N PRO A 349 33.32 -11.82 -4.02
CA PRO A 349 34.31 -11.50 -5.04
C PRO A 349 33.67 -11.24 -6.41
N ARG A 350 34.12 -10.18 -7.08
CA ARG A 350 33.69 -9.81 -8.44
C ARG A 350 34.91 -9.70 -9.33
N GLU A 351 34.75 -10.01 -10.62
CA GLU A 351 35.77 -9.71 -11.63
C GLU A 351 36.18 -8.22 -11.55
N PRO A 352 37.47 -7.91 -11.44
CA PRO A 352 37.94 -6.53 -11.32
C PRO A 352 37.63 -5.75 -12.60
N MET A 353 36.83 -4.69 -12.48
CA MET A 353 36.57 -3.74 -13.56
C MET A 353 37.17 -2.36 -13.23
N PRO A 354 37.87 -1.71 -14.18
CA PRO A 354 38.38 -0.35 -14.00
C PRO A 354 37.29 0.64 -13.62
N ALA A 355 37.57 1.57 -12.69
CA ALA A 355 36.59 2.52 -12.17
C ALA A 355 35.95 3.39 -13.27
N ARG A 356 36.75 3.84 -14.26
CA ARG A 356 36.26 4.60 -15.42
C ARG A 356 35.27 3.78 -16.26
N MET A 357 35.59 2.51 -16.54
CA MET A 357 34.72 1.60 -17.29
C MET A 357 33.40 1.35 -16.55
N ARG A 358 33.47 1.21 -15.21
CA ARG A 358 32.30 1.06 -14.35
C ARG A 358 31.42 2.31 -14.38
N LEU A 359 32.01 3.49 -14.20
CA LEU A 359 31.29 4.76 -14.24
C LEU A 359 30.61 4.98 -15.59
N VAL A 360 31.32 4.74 -16.70
CA VAL A 360 30.76 4.85 -18.06
C VAL A 360 29.62 3.85 -18.26
N ARG A 361 29.78 2.59 -17.83
CA ARG A 361 28.73 1.57 -17.98
C ARG A 361 27.49 1.84 -17.13
N THR A 362 27.67 2.26 -15.88
CA THR A 362 26.56 2.68 -15.02
C THR A 362 25.89 3.95 -15.55
N GLY A 363 26.69 4.92 -15.99
CA GLY A 363 26.20 6.15 -16.62
C GLY A 363 25.39 5.88 -17.87
N LEU A 364 25.90 5.05 -18.79
CA LEU A 364 25.20 4.60 -20.01
C LEU A 364 23.95 3.76 -19.70
N GLY A 365 23.97 2.96 -18.63
CA GLY A 365 22.81 2.21 -18.19
C GLY A 365 21.69 3.14 -17.71
N LEU A 366 22.01 4.05 -16.79
CA LEU A 366 21.04 5.02 -16.24
C LEU A 366 20.55 6.00 -17.32
N SER A 367 21.46 6.54 -18.13
CA SER A 367 21.10 7.43 -19.23
C SER A 367 20.33 6.69 -20.32
N GLY A 368 20.68 5.43 -20.61
CA GLY A 368 19.96 4.59 -21.56
C GLY A 368 18.53 4.31 -21.11
N THR A 369 18.31 3.94 -19.85
CA THR A 369 16.97 3.76 -19.30
C THR A 369 16.18 5.08 -19.31
N ALA A 370 16.79 6.20 -18.91
CA ALA A 370 16.14 7.51 -18.95
C ALA A 370 15.78 7.92 -20.39
N VAL A 371 16.67 7.70 -21.35
CA VAL A 371 16.43 7.98 -22.77
C VAL A 371 15.31 7.10 -23.31
N VAL A 372 15.26 5.81 -22.97
CA VAL A 372 14.17 4.93 -23.39
C VAL A 372 12.83 5.41 -22.82
N LEU A 373 12.76 5.78 -21.54
CA LEU A 373 11.54 6.31 -20.94
C LEU A 373 11.09 7.62 -21.59
N VAL A 374 12.02 8.54 -21.83
CA VAL A 374 11.75 9.81 -22.49
C VAL A 374 11.34 9.62 -23.95
N ALA A 375 12.04 8.74 -24.68
CA ALA A 375 11.71 8.41 -26.07
C ALA A 375 10.37 7.69 -26.18
N LEU A 376 10.02 6.85 -25.21
CA LEU A 376 8.70 6.23 -25.14
C LEU A 376 7.62 7.29 -24.92
N ASN A 377 7.82 8.22 -23.98
CA ASN A 377 6.88 9.31 -23.71
C ASN A 377 6.63 10.18 -24.95
N TYR A 378 7.69 10.76 -25.51
CA TYR A 378 7.57 11.59 -26.71
C TYR A 378 7.13 10.80 -27.94
N GLY A 379 7.53 9.53 -28.06
CA GLY A 379 7.13 8.65 -29.16
C GLY A 379 5.63 8.38 -29.15
N ILE A 380 5.05 8.22 -27.97
CA ILE A 380 3.60 8.03 -27.81
C ILE A 380 2.86 9.35 -28.05
N GLU A 381 3.28 10.47 -27.44
CA GLU A 381 2.70 11.79 -27.70
C GLU A 381 2.72 12.13 -29.19
N ALA A 382 3.86 11.88 -29.87
CA ALA A 382 3.97 12.07 -31.31
C ALA A 382 3.02 11.16 -32.09
N ALA A 383 2.84 9.91 -31.68
CA ALA A 383 1.87 9.00 -32.30
C ALA A 383 0.43 9.48 -32.11
N GLN A 384 0.09 10.01 -30.93
CA GLN A 384 -1.23 10.60 -30.67
C GLN A 384 -1.49 11.83 -31.54
N ILE A 385 -0.51 12.72 -31.66
CA ILE A 385 -0.61 13.91 -32.51
C ILE A 385 -0.71 13.52 -33.99
N ALA A 386 0.11 12.56 -34.44
CA ALA A 386 0.18 12.16 -35.85
C ALA A 386 -1.02 11.33 -36.32
N PHE A 387 -1.57 10.47 -35.46
CA PHE A 387 -2.55 9.46 -35.86
C PHE A 387 -3.90 9.58 -35.15
N GLY A 388 -4.06 10.49 -34.18
CA GLY A 388 -5.32 10.78 -33.50
C GLY A 388 -6.02 9.51 -32.99
N ALA A 389 -7.25 9.28 -33.45
CA ALA A 389 -8.06 8.11 -33.07
C ALA A 389 -7.45 6.75 -33.45
N ALA A 390 -6.51 6.71 -34.41
CA ALA A 390 -5.79 5.48 -34.78
C ALA A 390 -4.55 5.21 -33.92
N ALA A 391 -4.11 6.17 -33.11
CA ALA A 391 -2.90 6.05 -32.30
C ALA A 391 -2.92 4.85 -31.34
N PRO A 392 -4.02 4.53 -30.62
CA PRO A 392 -4.04 3.37 -29.73
C PRO A 392 -3.79 2.04 -30.46
N TRP A 393 -4.30 1.90 -31.69
CA TRP A 393 -4.10 0.69 -32.50
C TRP A 393 -2.65 0.56 -32.99
N ILE A 394 -2.05 1.67 -33.41
CA ILE A 394 -0.65 1.72 -33.87
C ILE A 394 0.30 1.43 -32.70
N LEU A 395 0.05 2.05 -31.55
CA LEU A 395 0.82 1.82 -30.33
C LEU A 395 0.68 0.38 -29.82
N GLY A 396 -0.53 -0.19 -29.90
CA GLY A 396 -0.77 -1.59 -29.61
C GLY A 396 0.02 -2.53 -30.54
N ALA A 397 0.02 -2.26 -31.85
CA ALA A 397 0.80 -3.02 -32.81
C ALA A 397 2.32 -2.88 -32.58
N ALA A 398 2.79 -1.68 -32.25
CA ALA A 398 4.18 -1.43 -31.90
C ALA A 398 4.58 -2.16 -30.61
N GLY A 399 3.73 -2.13 -29.58
CA GLY A 399 3.93 -2.85 -28.33
C GLY A 399 4.00 -4.36 -28.54
N LEU A 400 3.12 -4.91 -29.39
CA LEU A 400 3.16 -6.33 -29.77
C LEU A 400 4.46 -6.66 -30.53
N ALA A 401 4.89 -5.80 -31.45
CA ALA A 401 6.15 -5.98 -32.17
C ALA A 401 7.36 -5.95 -31.22
N ILE A 402 7.39 -5.00 -30.28
CA ILE A 402 8.41 -4.91 -29.23
C ILE A 402 8.41 -6.20 -28.39
N TYR A 403 7.23 -6.68 -27.98
CA TYR A 403 7.11 -7.95 -27.27
C TYR A 403 7.72 -9.11 -28.05
N VAL A 404 7.33 -9.31 -29.32
CA VAL A 404 7.88 -10.40 -30.14
C VAL A 404 9.40 -10.27 -30.32
N VAL A 405 9.91 -9.05 -30.53
CA VAL A 405 11.36 -8.78 -30.65
C VAL A 405 12.10 -9.09 -29.35
N THR A 406 11.55 -8.71 -28.20
CA THR A 406 12.18 -8.99 -26.89
C THR A 406 12.19 -10.49 -26.58
N VAL A 407 11.13 -11.24 -26.92
CA VAL A 407 11.10 -12.70 -26.78
C VAL A 407 12.09 -13.37 -27.74
N TRP A 408 12.16 -12.91 -29.00
CA TRP A 408 13.15 -13.38 -29.97
C TRP A 408 14.59 -13.09 -29.51
N PHE A 409 14.82 -11.94 -28.87
CA PHE A 409 16.12 -11.61 -28.32
C PHE A 409 16.47 -12.51 -27.12
N ALA A 410 15.51 -12.73 -26.21
CA ALA A 410 15.66 -13.63 -25.07
C ALA A 410 15.91 -15.08 -25.50
N SER A 411 15.32 -15.53 -26.62
CA SER A 411 15.46 -16.90 -27.11
C SER A 411 16.90 -17.29 -27.47
N ARG A 412 17.77 -16.30 -27.74
CA ARG A 412 19.19 -16.49 -28.07
C ARG A 412 20.05 -16.84 -26.86
N TYR A 413 19.49 -16.79 -25.67
CA TYR A 413 20.18 -17.03 -24.41
C TYR A 413 19.52 -18.17 -23.64
N PRO A 414 20.26 -18.90 -22.78
CA PRO A 414 19.69 -19.92 -21.91
C PRO A 414 18.71 -19.29 -20.92
N ASP A 415 17.71 -20.07 -20.52
CA ASP A 415 16.78 -19.65 -19.48
C ASP A 415 17.51 -19.47 -18.15
N LEU A 416 17.01 -18.55 -17.33
CA LEU A 416 17.52 -18.36 -15.98
C LEU A 416 17.16 -19.59 -15.15
N ALA A 417 18.16 -20.30 -14.64
CA ALA A 417 17.93 -21.38 -13.69
C ALA A 417 17.28 -20.82 -12.43
N LEU A 418 16.38 -21.60 -11.82
CA LEU A 418 15.96 -21.35 -10.45
C LEU A 418 17.17 -21.63 -9.56
N ASP A 419 17.65 -20.62 -8.83
CA ASP A 419 18.79 -20.78 -7.94
C ASP A 419 18.42 -21.80 -6.85
N ASP A 420 19.28 -22.79 -6.61
CA ASP A 420 19.15 -23.67 -5.45
C ASP A 420 19.40 -22.82 -4.18
N PRO A 421 18.43 -22.66 -3.26
CA PRO A 421 18.59 -21.86 -2.04
C PRO A 421 19.80 -22.29 -1.21
N ASP A 422 20.10 -23.59 -1.25
CA ASP A 422 21.13 -24.24 -0.45
C ASP A 422 22.49 -24.30 -1.17
N ALA A 423 22.56 -24.03 -2.47
CA ALA A 423 23.82 -23.98 -3.20
C ALA A 423 24.68 -22.76 -2.80
N PRO A 424 26.01 -22.91 -2.73
CA PRO A 424 26.92 -21.79 -2.51
C PRO A 424 26.99 -20.91 -3.77
N ILE A 425 26.69 -19.61 -3.63
CA ILE A 425 26.91 -18.63 -4.71
C ILE A 425 28.40 -18.34 -4.81
N ILE A 426 29.11 -19.15 -5.62
CA ILE A 426 30.56 -19.02 -5.85
C ILE A 426 30.84 -17.90 -6.86
N HIS A 427 29.89 -17.63 -7.77
CA HIS A 427 30.00 -16.57 -8.79
C HIS A 427 28.70 -15.77 -8.90
N LEU A 428 28.82 -14.44 -8.94
CA LEU A 428 27.68 -13.56 -9.18
C LEU A 428 27.30 -13.61 -10.67
N PRO A 429 26.00 -13.74 -11.01
CA PRO A 429 25.55 -13.57 -12.38
C PRO A 429 25.86 -12.15 -12.85
N ARG A 430 26.23 -11.99 -14.12
CA ARG A 430 26.46 -10.66 -14.70
C ARG A 430 25.09 -10.01 -14.95
N ALA A 431 24.92 -8.76 -14.49
CA ALA A 431 23.62 -8.06 -14.57
C ALA A 431 23.02 -8.06 -15.99
N TRP A 432 23.84 -7.82 -17.01
CA TRP A 432 23.39 -7.83 -18.40
C TRP A 432 22.90 -9.20 -18.89
N ASP A 433 23.49 -10.29 -18.38
CA ASP A 433 23.11 -11.65 -18.76
C ASP A 433 21.71 -12.01 -18.22
N VAL A 434 21.31 -11.41 -17.10
CA VAL A 434 19.97 -11.51 -16.52
C VAL A 434 19.00 -10.53 -17.19
N THR A 435 19.38 -9.27 -17.39
CA THR A 435 18.47 -8.25 -17.95
C THR A 435 17.93 -8.66 -19.32
N ARG A 436 18.79 -9.22 -20.18
CA ARG A 436 18.42 -9.58 -21.57
C ARG A 436 17.41 -10.73 -21.70
N THR A 437 17.22 -11.55 -20.68
CA THR A 437 16.32 -12.71 -20.72
C THR A 437 14.89 -12.40 -20.29
N GLY A 438 14.62 -11.19 -19.78
CA GLY A 438 13.32 -10.80 -19.24
C GLY A 438 12.90 -9.36 -19.52
N LEU A 439 13.42 -8.74 -20.59
CA LEU A 439 12.98 -7.39 -21.02
C LEU A 439 11.48 -7.33 -21.31
N ASP A 440 10.90 -8.44 -21.75
CA ASP A 440 9.47 -8.59 -22.00
C ASP A 440 8.63 -8.40 -20.72
N PHE A 441 9.15 -8.76 -19.53
CA PHE A 441 8.44 -8.59 -18.26
C PHE A 441 8.18 -7.13 -17.88
N LEU A 442 8.91 -6.19 -18.47
CA LEU A 442 8.69 -4.76 -18.26
C LEU A 442 7.48 -4.23 -19.03
N ILE A 443 7.04 -4.91 -20.10
CA ILE A 443 5.97 -4.42 -20.98
C ILE A 443 4.65 -4.26 -20.20
N PRO A 444 4.16 -5.25 -19.43
CA PRO A 444 2.92 -5.09 -18.68
C PRO A 444 2.99 -4.02 -17.59
N LEU A 445 4.17 -3.83 -16.97
CA LEU A 445 4.40 -2.76 -15.99
C LEU A 445 4.35 -1.39 -16.66
N VAL A 446 4.94 -1.26 -17.86
CA VAL A 446 4.88 -0.03 -18.65
C VAL A 446 3.45 0.26 -19.09
N VAL A 447 2.69 -0.75 -19.56
CA VAL A 447 1.26 -0.58 -19.90
C VAL A 447 0.47 -0.10 -18.69
N LEU A 448 0.67 -0.72 -17.53
CA LEU A 448 0.01 -0.31 -16.29
C LEU A 448 0.33 1.14 -15.92
N LEU A 449 1.61 1.48 -15.85
CA LEU A 449 2.08 2.82 -15.47
C LEU A 449 1.63 3.88 -16.49
N TRP A 450 1.65 3.55 -17.78
CA TRP A 450 1.24 4.45 -18.85
C TRP A 450 -0.26 4.78 -18.76
N CYS A 451 -1.11 3.75 -18.73
CA CYS A 451 -2.56 3.92 -18.64
C CYS A 451 -2.96 4.73 -17.40
N LEU A 452 -2.22 4.56 -16.30
CA LEU A 452 -2.57 5.13 -15.01
C LEU A 452 -1.99 6.53 -14.78
N MET A 453 -0.75 6.78 -15.19
CA MET A 453 -0.06 8.06 -14.94
C MET A 453 -0.13 9.03 -16.11
N VAL A 454 -0.14 8.53 -17.35
CA VAL A 454 -0.10 9.38 -18.53
C VAL A 454 -1.49 9.58 -19.11
N GLU A 455 -2.20 8.50 -19.42
CA GLU A 455 -3.58 8.57 -19.92
C GLU A 455 -4.60 8.90 -18.81
N GLN A 456 -4.18 8.76 -17.54
CA GLN A 456 -5.03 8.98 -16.36
C GLN A 456 -6.36 8.18 -16.42
N LEU A 457 -6.32 6.98 -17.00
CA LEU A 457 -7.46 6.08 -17.01
C LEU A 457 -7.80 5.64 -15.59
N SER A 458 -9.05 5.22 -15.38
CA SER A 458 -9.47 4.67 -14.08
C SER A 458 -8.57 3.50 -13.66
N PRO A 459 -8.37 3.26 -12.35
CA PRO A 459 -7.55 2.16 -11.87
C PRO A 459 -7.97 0.79 -12.42
N GLY A 460 -9.29 0.55 -12.51
CA GLY A 460 -9.83 -0.69 -13.07
C GLY A 460 -9.50 -0.89 -14.54
N LEU A 461 -9.65 0.16 -15.37
CA LEU A 461 -9.34 0.06 -16.80
C LEU A 461 -7.84 -0.09 -17.05
N SER A 462 -7.00 0.62 -16.28
CA SER A 462 -5.54 0.46 -16.32
C SER A 462 -5.11 -0.97 -15.97
N ALA A 463 -5.67 -1.53 -14.89
CA ALA A 463 -5.42 -2.90 -14.48
C ALA A 463 -5.92 -3.93 -15.50
N PHE A 464 -7.05 -3.66 -16.16
CA PHE A 464 -7.57 -4.51 -17.23
C PHE A 464 -6.58 -4.61 -18.39
N TRP A 465 -6.08 -3.48 -18.91
CA TRP A 465 -5.10 -3.48 -20.01
C TRP A 465 -3.78 -4.16 -19.60
N ALA A 466 -3.33 -3.93 -18.36
CA ALA A 466 -2.17 -4.63 -17.81
C ALA A 466 -2.41 -6.15 -17.74
N CYS A 467 -3.55 -6.60 -17.22
CA CYS A 467 -3.93 -8.02 -17.19
C CYS A 467 -3.97 -8.63 -18.59
N VAL A 468 -4.58 -7.97 -19.57
CA VAL A 468 -4.65 -8.44 -20.96
C VAL A 468 -3.24 -8.62 -21.54
N SER A 469 -2.33 -7.68 -21.27
CA SER A 469 -0.94 -7.78 -21.73
C SER A 469 -0.22 -8.99 -21.12
N VAL A 470 -0.36 -9.23 -19.80
CA VAL A 470 0.25 -10.42 -19.16
C VAL A 470 -0.44 -11.71 -19.61
N LEU A 471 -1.77 -11.74 -19.77
CA LEU A 471 -2.50 -12.90 -20.30
C LEU A 471 -1.99 -13.28 -21.69
N GLY A 472 -1.78 -12.28 -22.55
CA GLY A 472 -1.11 -12.46 -23.83
C GLY A 472 0.26 -13.10 -23.66
N MET A 473 1.09 -12.54 -22.77
CA MET A 473 2.43 -13.08 -22.48
C MET A 473 2.41 -14.52 -21.95
N VAL A 474 1.54 -14.87 -21.01
CA VAL A 474 1.38 -16.25 -20.50
C VAL A 474 1.03 -17.19 -21.64
N ALA A 475 0.08 -16.80 -22.49
CA ALA A 475 -0.38 -17.61 -23.60
C ALA A 475 0.67 -17.78 -24.71
N THR A 476 1.49 -16.76 -24.99
CA THR A 476 2.35 -16.75 -26.19
C THR A 476 3.84 -16.93 -25.91
N ARG A 477 4.37 -16.62 -24.71
CA ARG A 477 5.82 -16.57 -24.48
C ARG A 477 6.49 -17.93 -24.64
N LYS A 478 6.00 -18.98 -23.97
CA LYS A 478 6.54 -20.34 -24.08
C LYS A 478 6.45 -20.86 -25.54
N PRO A 479 5.31 -20.74 -26.24
CA PRO A 479 5.23 -21.09 -27.67
C PRO A 479 6.20 -20.31 -28.56
N LEU A 480 6.32 -19.00 -28.39
CA LEU A 480 7.24 -18.17 -29.18
C LEU A 480 8.71 -18.55 -28.93
N LEU A 481 9.10 -18.80 -27.68
CA LEU A 481 10.44 -19.31 -27.36
C LEU A 481 10.69 -20.67 -28.02
N ALA A 482 9.71 -21.58 -28.00
CA ALA A 482 9.83 -22.88 -28.66
C ALA A 482 10.00 -22.74 -30.18
N VAL A 483 9.24 -21.84 -30.83
CA VAL A 483 9.39 -21.53 -32.26
C VAL A 483 10.79 -20.98 -32.55
N PHE A 484 11.25 -19.97 -31.80
CA PHE A 484 12.54 -19.34 -32.04
C PHE A 484 13.74 -20.23 -31.71
N ARG A 485 13.60 -21.14 -30.73
CA ARG A 485 14.63 -22.14 -30.36
C ARG A 485 14.52 -23.45 -31.14
N ARG A 486 13.52 -23.61 -32.02
CA ARG A 486 13.21 -24.84 -32.75
C ARG A 486 13.01 -26.06 -31.83
N GLN A 487 12.22 -25.87 -30.78
CA GLN A 487 11.84 -26.89 -29.79
C GLN A 487 10.41 -27.41 -30.03
N ASP A 488 9.95 -28.34 -29.19
CA ASP A 488 8.62 -28.95 -29.30
C ASP A 488 7.49 -27.94 -29.01
N LEU A 489 6.79 -27.52 -30.07
CA LEU A 489 5.71 -26.54 -29.99
C LEU A 489 4.45 -27.09 -29.28
N PRO A 490 3.96 -28.30 -29.56
CA PRO A 490 2.85 -28.91 -28.82
C PRO A 490 3.03 -28.91 -27.30
N ALA A 491 4.20 -29.34 -26.79
CA ALA A 491 4.47 -29.30 -25.35
C ALA A 491 4.48 -27.87 -24.79
N ALA A 492 5.05 -26.90 -25.53
CA ALA A 492 5.08 -25.51 -25.12
C ALA A 492 3.68 -24.86 -25.08
N VAL A 493 2.81 -25.19 -26.04
CA VAL A 493 1.41 -24.75 -26.06
C VAL A 493 0.61 -25.39 -24.93
N GLY A 494 0.83 -26.67 -24.66
CA GLY A 494 0.25 -27.36 -23.51
C GLY A 494 0.63 -26.69 -22.19
N ALA A 495 1.93 -26.44 -21.98
CA ALA A 495 2.42 -25.76 -20.79
C ALA A 495 1.88 -24.33 -20.65
N ALA A 496 1.78 -23.56 -21.75
CA ALA A 496 1.21 -22.21 -21.70
C ALA A 496 -0.28 -22.20 -21.36
N ARG A 497 -1.04 -23.18 -21.87
CA ARG A 497 -2.46 -23.36 -21.50
C ARG A 497 -2.60 -23.69 -20.02
N ASP A 498 -1.77 -24.59 -19.50
CA ASP A 498 -1.81 -24.99 -18.10
C ASP A 498 -1.45 -23.80 -17.20
N ASP A 499 -0.40 -23.04 -17.52
CA ASP A 499 -0.03 -21.80 -16.82
C ASP A 499 -1.15 -20.76 -16.85
N LEU A 500 -1.87 -20.64 -17.97
CA LEU A 500 -2.98 -19.68 -18.12
C LEU A 500 -4.15 -20.04 -17.21
N VAL A 501 -4.58 -21.30 -17.24
CA VAL A 501 -5.69 -21.79 -16.40
C VAL A 501 -5.31 -21.71 -14.93
N ASP A 502 -4.09 -22.13 -14.58
CA ASP A 502 -3.58 -22.09 -13.21
C ASP A 502 -3.36 -20.66 -12.71
N GLY A 503 -2.88 -19.75 -13.56
CA GLY A 503 -2.74 -18.34 -13.26
C GLY A 503 -4.08 -17.65 -12.98
N LEU A 504 -5.08 -17.86 -13.85
CA LEU A 504 -6.45 -17.35 -13.64
C LEU A 504 -7.07 -17.91 -12.35
N ALA A 505 -6.88 -19.20 -12.08
CA ALA A 505 -7.42 -19.85 -10.88
C ALA A 505 -6.70 -19.39 -9.60
N THR A 506 -5.37 -19.26 -9.64
CA THR A 506 -4.55 -18.80 -8.51
C THR A 506 -4.87 -17.35 -8.16
N GLY A 507 -4.99 -16.47 -9.16
CA GLY A 507 -5.41 -15.08 -8.96
C GLY A 507 -6.77 -14.97 -8.26
N ALA A 508 -7.77 -15.75 -8.70
CA ALA A 508 -9.07 -15.81 -8.04
C ALA A 508 -9.00 -16.39 -6.61
N ARG A 509 -8.18 -17.42 -6.38
CA ARG A 509 -8.01 -18.00 -5.04
C ARG A 509 -7.38 -17.00 -4.06
N ASN A 510 -6.36 -16.26 -4.50
CA ASN A 510 -5.74 -15.17 -3.74
C ASN A 510 -6.73 -14.06 -3.38
N MET A 511 -7.80 -13.89 -4.18
CA MET A 511 -8.87 -12.94 -3.88
C MET A 511 -9.94 -13.43 -2.91
N ILE A 512 -10.00 -14.72 -2.57
CA ILE A 512 -11.02 -15.23 -1.64
C ILE A 512 -10.89 -14.53 -0.29
N SER A 513 -9.69 -14.56 0.31
CA SER A 513 -9.44 -13.96 1.62
C SER A 513 -9.70 -12.46 1.60
N ILE A 514 -9.23 -11.74 0.57
CA ILE A 514 -9.40 -10.28 0.44
C ILE A 514 -10.88 -9.91 0.26
N ALA A 515 -11.65 -10.63 -0.57
CA ALA A 515 -13.07 -10.37 -0.77
C ALA A 515 -13.87 -10.59 0.52
N ILE A 516 -13.61 -11.67 1.26
CA ILE A 516 -14.21 -11.90 2.58
C ILE A 516 -13.77 -10.82 3.58
N ALA A 517 -12.51 -10.41 3.56
CA ALA A 517 -11.98 -9.36 4.43
C ALA A 517 -12.71 -8.02 4.21
N THR A 518 -12.90 -7.62 2.95
CA THR A 518 -13.57 -6.37 2.60
C THR A 518 -15.06 -6.39 2.96
N ALA A 519 -15.74 -7.51 2.72
CA ALA A 519 -17.12 -7.73 3.14
C ALA A 519 -17.27 -7.63 4.67
N THR A 520 -16.38 -8.28 5.44
CA THR A 520 -16.42 -8.25 6.90
C THR A 520 -16.01 -6.90 7.47
N ALA A 521 -15.06 -6.20 6.85
CA ALA A 521 -14.78 -4.81 7.20
C ALA A 521 -15.98 -3.90 6.93
N GLY A 522 -16.81 -4.22 5.93
CA GLY A 522 -18.12 -3.60 5.72
C GLY A 522 -19.06 -3.73 6.93
N ILE A 523 -18.98 -4.81 7.72
CA ILE A 523 -19.72 -4.92 8.98
C ILE A 523 -19.28 -3.83 9.97
N VAL A 524 -17.97 -3.59 10.05
CA VAL A 524 -17.41 -2.56 10.93
C VAL A 524 -17.83 -1.18 10.44
N VAL A 525 -17.66 -0.88 9.15
CA VAL A 525 -18.06 0.40 8.55
C VAL A 525 -19.55 0.68 8.77
N GLY A 526 -20.42 -0.28 8.47
CA GLY A 526 -21.86 -0.12 8.66
C GLY A 526 -22.26 0.03 10.12
N THR A 527 -21.51 -0.57 11.06
CA THR A 527 -21.70 -0.31 12.50
C THR A 527 -21.32 1.12 12.86
N VAL A 528 -20.19 1.61 12.36
CA VAL A 528 -19.70 2.97 12.63
C VAL A 528 -20.70 4.01 12.13
N THR A 529 -21.23 3.84 10.93
CA THR A 529 -22.22 4.76 10.37
C THR A 529 -23.57 4.67 11.09
N LEU A 530 -23.97 3.48 11.54
CA LEU A 530 -25.24 3.28 12.26
C LEU A 530 -25.21 3.82 13.69
N THR A 531 -24.06 3.76 14.36
CA THR A 531 -23.91 4.11 15.79
C THR A 531 -23.33 5.51 16.03
N GLY A 532 -22.64 6.09 15.05
CA GLY A 532 -21.93 7.36 15.22
C GLY A 532 -20.55 7.22 15.89
N LEU A 533 -19.98 6.01 15.94
CA LEU A 533 -18.71 5.73 16.65
C LEU A 533 -17.53 6.63 16.26
N GLY A 534 -17.51 7.15 15.03
CA GLY A 534 -16.47 8.09 14.60
C GLY A 534 -16.38 9.34 15.49
N LEU A 535 -17.52 9.90 15.93
CA LEU A 535 -17.56 11.07 16.81
C LEU A 535 -17.08 10.71 18.22
N MET A 536 -17.53 9.58 18.76
CA MET A 536 -17.10 9.10 20.09
C MET A 536 -15.59 8.84 20.16
N MET A 537 -14.99 8.31 19.08
CA MET A 537 -13.54 8.13 19.02
C MET A 537 -12.78 9.47 18.99
N THR A 538 -13.36 10.52 18.40
CA THR A 538 -12.81 11.88 18.43
C THR A 538 -12.77 12.40 19.87
N GLU A 539 -13.90 12.37 20.59
CA GLU A 539 -13.99 12.81 21.98
C GLU A 539 -13.07 12.03 22.92
N PHE A 540 -13.02 10.70 22.77
CA PHE A 540 -12.16 9.85 23.58
C PHE A 540 -10.68 10.19 23.42
N VAL A 541 -10.23 10.38 22.17
CA VAL A 541 -8.84 10.74 21.88
C VAL A 541 -8.55 12.17 22.35
N GLU A 542 -9.48 13.10 22.18
CA GLU A 542 -9.35 14.48 22.68
C GLU A 542 -9.19 14.52 24.20
N PHE A 543 -10.06 13.81 24.91
CA PHE A 543 -10.04 13.71 26.38
C PHE A 543 -8.70 13.19 26.90
N ILE A 544 -8.18 12.10 26.32
CA ILE A 544 -6.89 11.52 26.74
C ILE A 544 -5.71 12.42 26.35
N SER A 545 -5.76 13.03 25.16
CA SER A 545 -4.66 13.86 24.67
C SER A 545 -4.61 15.24 25.32
N GLY A 546 -5.70 15.69 25.97
CA GLY A 546 -5.81 17.02 26.57
C GLY A 546 -5.61 18.14 25.55
N GLY A 547 -6.04 17.92 24.30
CA GLY A 547 -5.82 18.85 23.18
C GLY A 547 -4.39 18.89 22.64
N ASN A 548 -3.46 18.06 23.16
CA ASN A 548 -2.10 18.00 22.63
C ASN A 548 -2.03 17.15 21.35
N VAL A 549 -1.75 17.80 20.22
CA VAL A 549 -1.64 17.16 18.90
C VAL A 549 -0.67 15.98 18.89
N ILE A 550 0.50 16.09 19.52
CA ILE A 550 1.51 15.02 19.47
C ILE A 550 1.01 13.80 20.25
N ALA A 551 0.45 14.03 21.45
CA ALA A 551 -0.14 12.96 22.25
C ALA A 551 -1.30 12.27 21.50
N MET A 552 -2.15 13.06 20.85
CA MET A 552 -3.22 12.57 19.99
C MET A 552 -2.68 11.67 18.85
N LEU A 553 -1.68 12.14 18.09
CA LEU A 553 -1.11 11.35 16.99
C LEU A 553 -0.45 10.06 17.49
N VAL A 554 0.23 10.09 18.64
CA VAL A 554 0.83 8.89 19.26
C VAL A 554 -0.26 7.91 19.70
N LEU A 555 -1.34 8.39 20.30
CA LEU A 555 -2.48 7.56 20.70
C LEU A 555 -3.15 6.92 19.49
N ILE A 556 -3.39 7.70 18.43
CA ILE A 556 -3.98 7.21 17.18
C ILE A 556 -3.05 6.20 16.51
N ALA A 557 -1.74 6.42 16.49
CA ALA A 557 -0.76 5.46 15.99
C ALA A 557 -0.82 4.12 16.75
N PHE A 558 -0.94 4.17 18.07
CA PHE A 558 -1.06 2.98 18.90
C PHE A 558 -2.39 2.24 18.69
N ILE A 559 -3.51 2.97 18.64
CA ILE A 559 -4.82 2.39 18.33
C ILE A 559 -4.82 1.75 16.94
N SER A 560 -4.22 2.42 15.95
CA SER A 560 -4.08 1.90 14.57
C SER A 560 -3.25 0.61 14.52
N LEU A 561 -2.14 0.55 15.27
CA LEU A 561 -1.33 -0.67 15.39
C LEU A 561 -2.13 -1.81 16.02
N ILE A 562 -2.85 -1.57 17.11
CA ILE A 562 -3.65 -2.59 17.81
C ILE A 562 -4.78 -3.10 16.92
N LEU A 563 -5.54 -2.20 16.30
CA LEU A 563 -6.64 -2.55 15.40
C LEU A 563 -6.13 -3.37 14.21
N GLY A 564 -4.90 -3.12 13.76
CA GLY A 564 -4.31 -3.82 12.63
C GLY A 564 -3.71 -5.19 12.94
N MET A 565 -3.51 -5.55 14.21
CA MET A 565 -2.83 -6.78 14.59
C MET A 565 -3.61 -8.04 14.17
N GLY A 566 -2.95 -8.88 13.38
CA GLY A 566 -3.49 -10.18 12.98
C GLY A 566 -4.59 -10.12 11.92
N ILE A 567 -4.68 -9.01 11.18
CA ILE A 567 -5.62 -8.82 10.09
C ILE A 567 -4.82 -8.50 8.82
N PRO A 568 -5.16 -9.06 7.64
CA PRO A 568 -4.53 -8.71 6.37
C PRO A 568 -4.59 -7.20 6.09
N THR A 569 -3.53 -6.65 5.50
CA THR A 569 -3.33 -5.23 5.22
C THR A 569 -4.56 -4.50 4.69
N THR A 570 -5.26 -5.10 3.73
CA THR A 570 -6.45 -4.49 3.11
C THR A 570 -7.56 -4.24 4.12
N ALA A 571 -7.92 -5.27 4.90
CA ALA A 571 -8.97 -5.14 5.91
C ALA A 571 -8.53 -4.27 7.07
N ASN A 572 -7.26 -4.38 7.48
CA ASN A 572 -6.66 -3.50 8.45
C ASN A 572 -6.80 -2.03 8.03
N TYR A 573 -6.39 -1.68 6.80
CA TYR A 573 -6.54 -0.31 6.31
C TYR A 573 -8.00 0.15 6.28
N ILE A 574 -8.95 -0.69 5.86
CA ILE A 574 -10.38 -0.32 5.88
C ILE A 574 -10.82 0.02 7.31
N LEU A 575 -10.48 -0.84 8.27
CA LEU A 575 -10.83 -0.68 9.67
C LEU A 575 -10.25 0.61 10.25
N VAL A 576 -8.94 0.80 10.09
CA VAL A 576 -8.25 1.96 10.66
C VAL A 576 -8.62 3.25 9.92
N ALA A 577 -8.74 3.24 8.59
CA ALA A 577 -9.12 4.44 7.84
C ALA A 577 -10.54 4.90 8.16
N THR A 578 -11.49 3.98 8.36
CA THR A 578 -12.87 4.34 8.70
C THR A 578 -12.97 4.92 10.11
N LEU A 579 -12.20 4.36 11.05
CA LEU A 579 -12.29 4.75 12.46
C LEU A 579 -11.39 5.95 12.80
N MET A 580 -10.12 5.89 12.40
CA MET A 580 -9.08 6.79 12.91
C MET A 580 -8.78 7.97 11.98
N ALA A 581 -8.98 7.83 10.66
CA ALA A 581 -8.72 8.95 9.75
C ALA A 581 -9.61 10.17 10.04
N PRO A 582 -10.94 10.02 10.25
CA PRO A 582 -11.80 11.15 10.62
C PRO A 582 -11.36 11.83 11.92
N VAL A 583 -10.89 11.05 12.90
CA VAL A 583 -10.41 11.56 14.19
C VAL A 583 -9.17 12.45 14.01
N VAL A 584 -8.19 12.02 13.20
CA VAL A 584 -7.00 12.83 12.89
C VAL A 584 -7.38 14.12 12.16
N VAL A 585 -8.32 14.05 11.20
CA VAL A 585 -8.80 15.23 10.46
C VAL A 585 -9.46 16.22 11.41
N GLU A 586 -10.38 15.74 12.23
CA GLU A 586 -11.21 16.57 13.10
C GLU A 586 -10.35 17.25 14.18
N LEU A 587 -9.64 16.47 14.98
CA LEU A 587 -8.82 17.01 16.07
C LEU A 587 -7.61 17.80 15.56
N GLY A 588 -7.03 17.40 14.42
CA GLY A 588 -5.98 18.16 13.76
C GLY A 588 -6.46 19.56 13.38
N ALA A 589 -7.64 19.65 12.74
CA ALA A 589 -8.23 20.92 12.34
C ALA A 589 -8.58 21.80 13.53
N GLN A 590 -9.15 21.23 14.60
CA GLN A 590 -9.47 21.95 15.84
C GLN A 590 -8.20 22.46 16.55
N ALA A 591 -7.12 21.69 16.54
CA ALA A 591 -5.83 22.09 17.08
C ALA A 591 -5.04 23.08 16.20
N GLY A 592 -5.67 23.60 15.14
CA GLY A 592 -5.08 24.61 14.25
C GLY A 592 -4.16 24.07 13.15
N LEU A 593 -4.13 22.75 12.94
CA LEU A 593 -3.31 22.09 11.92
C LEU A 593 -4.17 21.66 10.73
N ALA A 594 -4.00 22.35 9.61
CA ALA A 594 -4.66 21.95 8.38
C ALA A 594 -3.87 20.81 7.69
N ILE A 595 -4.18 19.57 8.07
CA ILE A 595 -3.52 18.37 7.54
C ILE A 595 -4.16 17.97 6.21
N PRO A 596 -3.40 17.77 5.11
CA PRO A 596 -3.95 17.23 3.88
C PRO A 596 -4.53 15.83 4.09
N LEU A 597 -5.72 15.55 3.55
CA LEU A 597 -6.36 14.23 3.70
C LEU A 597 -5.46 13.04 3.33
N ILE A 598 -4.68 13.16 2.25
CA ILE A 598 -3.75 12.09 1.86
C ILE A 598 -2.69 11.82 2.93
N ALA A 599 -2.22 12.84 3.65
CA ALA A 599 -1.30 12.66 4.77
C ALA A 599 -1.98 11.89 5.91
N VAL A 600 -3.22 12.20 6.24
CA VAL A 600 -3.98 11.46 7.25
C VAL A 600 -4.15 9.99 6.88
N HIS A 601 -4.55 9.71 5.64
CA HIS A 601 -4.75 8.34 5.18
C HIS A 601 -3.44 7.55 5.09
N LEU A 602 -2.34 8.17 4.63
CA LEU A 602 -1.02 7.55 4.69
C LEU A 602 -0.55 7.34 6.13
N PHE A 603 -0.90 8.23 7.07
CA PHE A 603 -0.54 8.07 8.47
C PHE A 603 -1.14 6.79 9.05
N VAL A 604 -2.46 6.64 8.95
CA VAL A 604 -3.14 5.44 9.45
C VAL A 604 -2.73 4.18 8.69
N PHE A 605 -2.47 4.28 7.39
CA PHE A 605 -1.99 3.16 6.58
C PHE A 605 -0.62 2.65 7.04
N TYR A 606 0.34 3.56 7.30
CA TYR A 606 1.67 3.18 7.75
C TYR A 606 1.64 2.47 9.12
N PHE A 607 0.80 2.92 10.05
CA PHE A 607 0.63 2.21 11.32
C PHE A 607 -0.14 0.91 11.16
N GLY A 608 -1.11 0.85 10.24
CA GLY A 608 -1.77 -0.39 9.85
C GLY A 608 -0.75 -1.44 9.41
N ILE A 609 0.04 -1.18 8.38
CA ILE A 609 0.99 -2.17 7.83
C ILE A 609 2.10 -2.58 8.82
N MET A 610 2.46 -1.71 9.76
CA MET A 610 3.48 -2.02 10.77
C MET A 610 2.98 -3.05 11.80
N ALA A 611 1.68 -3.27 11.91
CA ALA A 611 1.13 -4.37 12.69
C ALA A 611 1.65 -5.74 12.22
N ASP A 612 2.02 -5.89 10.93
CA ASP A 612 2.56 -7.14 10.36
C ASP A 612 3.96 -7.52 10.85
N ILE A 613 4.69 -6.62 11.54
CA ILE A 613 6.00 -6.92 12.15
C ILE A 613 6.00 -6.77 13.66
N THR A 614 4.99 -6.11 14.22
CA THR A 614 4.96 -5.77 15.64
C THR A 614 4.51 -6.97 16.48
N PRO A 615 5.30 -7.41 17.48
CA PRO A 615 4.86 -8.44 18.43
C PRO A 615 3.59 -8.01 19.18
N PRO A 616 2.68 -8.93 19.53
CA PRO A 616 2.87 -10.37 19.56
C PRO A 616 2.48 -11.15 18.29
N VAL A 617 1.92 -10.50 17.25
CA VAL A 617 1.29 -11.22 16.11
C VAL A 617 2.14 -11.26 14.83
N GLY A 618 2.88 -10.19 14.52
CA GLY A 618 3.46 -9.87 13.20
C GLY A 618 3.66 -11.03 12.19
N LEU A 619 2.66 -11.27 11.33
CA LEU A 619 2.62 -12.42 10.39
C LEU A 619 3.86 -12.55 9.51
N ALA A 620 4.38 -11.44 8.99
CA ALA A 620 5.59 -11.43 8.16
C ALA A 620 6.83 -11.83 8.96
N ALA A 621 6.92 -11.41 10.23
CA ALA A 621 7.99 -11.81 11.13
C ALA A 621 7.91 -13.31 11.48
N PHE A 622 6.71 -13.86 11.64
CA PHE A 622 6.50 -15.29 11.88
C PHE A 622 6.90 -16.14 10.67
N ALA A 623 6.53 -15.74 9.46
CA ALA A 623 6.95 -16.39 8.23
C ALA A 623 8.49 -16.35 8.09
N ALA A 624 9.11 -15.19 8.33
CA ALA A 624 10.56 -15.04 8.26
C ALA A 624 11.29 -15.86 9.33
N ALA A 625 10.73 -15.92 10.54
CA ALA A 625 11.26 -16.72 11.63
C ALA A 625 11.20 -18.22 11.31
N ALA A 626 10.11 -18.70 10.69
CA ALA A 626 9.98 -20.08 10.22
C ALA A 626 11.07 -20.46 9.20
N ILE A 627 11.36 -19.57 8.23
CA ILE A 627 12.43 -19.78 7.23
C ILE A 627 13.82 -19.77 7.92
N SER A 628 14.03 -18.81 8.83
CA SER A 628 15.32 -18.64 9.52
C SER A 628 15.59 -19.72 10.59
N LYS A 629 14.55 -20.44 11.03
CA LYS A 629 14.53 -21.41 12.15
C LYS A 629 14.90 -20.77 13.49
N GLU A 630 14.33 -19.60 13.78
CA GLU A 630 14.59 -18.78 14.98
C GLU A 630 13.30 -18.42 15.71
N ASP A 631 13.42 -17.74 16.86
CA ASP A 631 12.26 -17.29 17.64
C ASP A 631 11.46 -16.17 16.90
N PRO A 632 10.14 -16.35 16.70
CA PRO A 632 9.29 -15.36 16.03
C PRO A 632 9.20 -14.02 16.76
N ILE A 633 9.19 -14.02 18.09
CA ILE A 633 9.05 -12.79 18.88
C ILE A 633 10.34 -11.98 18.84
N ALA A 634 11.50 -12.63 18.95
CA ALA A 634 12.79 -11.98 18.79
C ALA A 634 12.97 -11.40 17.38
N THR A 635 12.55 -12.15 16.35
CA THR A 635 12.56 -11.70 14.95
C THR A 635 11.63 -10.50 14.75
N GLY A 636 10.42 -10.54 15.31
CA GLY A 636 9.46 -9.44 15.29
C GLY A 636 9.96 -8.19 16.02
N PHE A 637 10.53 -8.33 17.22
CA PHE A 637 11.08 -7.19 17.97
C PHE A 637 12.25 -6.53 17.23
N GLN A 638 13.16 -7.35 16.69
CA GLN A 638 14.27 -6.85 15.88
C GLN A 638 13.77 -6.16 14.59
N GLY A 639 12.75 -6.73 13.96
CA GLY A 639 12.10 -6.17 12.78
C GLY A 639 11.39 -4.84 13.05
N ALA A 640 10.68 -4.74 14.18
CA ALA A 640 10.03 -3.51 14.63
C ALA A 640 11.07 -2.41 14.90
N LEU A 641 12.20 -2.74 15.54
CA LEU A 641 13.31 -1.80 15.73
C LEU A 641 13.88 -1.30 14.41
N TYR A 642 14.09 -2.18 13.42
CA TYR A 642 14.50 -1.74 12.09
C TYR A 642 13.43 -0.85 11.46
N SER A 643 12.15 -1.18 11.61
CA SER A 643 11.00 -0.48 11.01
C SER A 643 10.65 0.86 11.67
N LEU A 644 11.32 1.26 12.77
CA LEU A 644 11.18 2.61 13.35
C LEU A 644 11.42 3.73 12.33
N ARG A 645 12.30 3.49 11.33
CA ARG A 645 12.51 4.41 10.21
C ARG A 645 11.25 4.66 9.38
N THR A 646 10.41 3.64 9.24
CA THR A 646 9.15 3.73 8.51
C THR A 646 8.10 4.39 9.40
N ALA A 647 8.12 4.10 10.70
CA ALA A 647 7.19 4.64 11.69
C ALA A 647 7.29 6.17 11.89
N ILE A 648 8.48 6.75 11.73
CA ILE A 648 8.66 8.19 11.93
C ILE A 648 8.14 9.04 10.76
N LEU A 649 8.15 8.52 9.54
CA LEU A 649 7.74 9.26 8.34
C LEU A 649 6.30 9.81 8.44
N PRO A 650 5.30 9.04 8.93
CA PRO A 650 3.96 9.55 9.22
C PRO A 650 3.90 10.81 10.06
N PHE A 651 4.61 10.83 11.19
CA PHE A 651 4.66 12.02 12.02
C PHE A 651 5.27 13.19 11.27
N VAL A 652 6.35 12.94 10.51
CA VAL A 652 7.02 14.01 9.78
C VAL A 652 6.11 14.62 8.74
N PHE A 653 5.46 13.83 7.88
CA PHE A 653 4.68 14.40 6.79
C PHE A 653 3.36 15.07 7.23
N ILE A 654 2.86 14.77 8.44
CA ILE A 654 1.75 15.54 9.04
C ILE A 654 2.20 16.98 9.32
N PHE A 655 3.41 17.16 9.85
CA PHE A 655 3.95 18.49 10.16
C PHE A 655 4.72 19.13 8.99
N ASN A 656 5.10 18.34 7.98
CA ASN A 656 5.80 18.77 6.78
C ASN A 656 5.29 18.04 5.53
N PRO A 657 4.13 18.43 4.97
CA PRO A 657 3.54 17.79 3.80
C PRO A 657 4.38 17.87 2.52
N GLU A 658 5.43 18.69 2.47
CA GLU A 658 6.34 18.79 1.32
C GLU A 658 7.05 17.46 1.03
N ILE A 659 7.22 16.59 2.03
CA ILE A 659 7.75 15.23 1.85
C ILE A 659 6.80 14.35 1.02
N LEU A 660 5.50 14.64 1.06
CA LEU A 660 4.51 14.03 0.17
C LEU A 660 4.46 14.73 -1.18
N LEU A 661 5.39 15.62 -1.50
CA LEU A 661 5.35 16.45 -2.71
C LEU A 661 4.11 17.35 -2.81
N VAL A 662 3.46 17.65 -1.67
CA VAL A 662 2.33 18.58 -1.60
C VAL A 662 2.87 20.01 -1.54
N GLY A 663 2.43 20.86 -2.46
CA GLY A 663 2.84 22.28 -2.50
C GLY A 663 4.26 22.53 -3.00
N VAL A 664 4.88 21.55 -3.69
CA VAL A 664 6.25 21.69 -4.21
C VAL A 664 6.26 22.50 -5.50
N THR A 665 6.80 23.72 -5.41
CA THR A 665 6.94 24.65 -6.53
C THR A 665 8.28 24.44 -7.28
N GLY A 666 8.23 23.69 -8.38
CA GLY A 666 9.36 23.54 -9.32
C GLY A 666 10.43 22.52 -8.93
N TRP A 667 11.30 22.19 -9.89
CA TRP A 667 12.28 21.10 -9.78
C TRP A 667 13.36 21.34 -8.72
N ALA A 668 13.86 22.57 -8.58
CA ALA A 668 14.90 22.90 -7.61
C ALA A 668 14.42 22.70 -6.16
N HIS A 669 13.17 23.10 -5.87
CA HIS A 669 12.55 22.89 -4.57
C HIS A 669 12.36 21.39 -4.29
N GLY A 670 11.89 20.63 -5.28
CA GLY A 670 11.76 19.17 -5.17
C GLY A 670 13.09 18.47 -4.87
N ILE A 671 14.16 18.78 -5.60
CA ILE A 671 15.50 18.21 -5.38
C ILE A 671 16.00 18.52 -3.96
N TRP A 672 15.77 19.74 -3.48
CA TRP A 672 16.13 20.15 -2.13
C TRP A 672 15.40 19.34 -1.06
N ILE A 673 14.09 19.13 -1.20
CA ILE A 673 13.28 18.31 -0.27
C ILE A 673 13.79 16.87 -0.26
N VAL A 674 14.04 16.28 -1.44
CA VAL A 674 14.55 14.91 -1.57
C VAL A 674 15.89 14.77 -0.85
N PHE A 675 16.82 15.72 -1.09
CA PHE A 675 18.13 15.71 -0.47
C PHE A 675 18.07 15.82 1.06
N ILE A 676 17.33 16.80 1.59
CA ILE A 676 17.19 16.99 3.04
C ILE A 676 16.54 15.76 3.69
N SER A 677 15.45 15.27 3.11
CA SER A 677 14.70 14.13 3.67
C SER A 677 15.55 12.86 3.67
N LEU A 678 16.36 12.67 2.62
CA LEU A 678 17.32 11.56 2.54
C LEU A 678 18.39 11.67 3.63
N VAL A 679 19.01 12.84 3.81
CA VAL A 679 20.00 13.01 4.87
C VAL A 679 19.36 12.80 6.24
N ALA A 680 18.18 13.38 6.48
CA ALA A 680 17.46 13.25 7.75
C ALA A 680 17.17 11.78 8.11
N ILE A 681 16.62 10.99 7.18
CA ILE A 681 16.30 9.58 7.46
C ILE A 681 17.56 8.72 7.65
N LEU A 682 18.65 9.03 6.96
CA LEU A 682 19.94 8.35 7.16
C LEU A 682 20.54 8.68 8.53
N LEU A 683 20.47 9.95 8.97
CA LEU A 683 20.89 10.34 10.32
C LEU A 683 20.03 9.67 11.39
N PHE A 684 18.71 9.58 11.18
CA PHE A 684 17.81 8.84 12.06
C PHE A 684 18.26 7.39 12.21
N SER A 685 18.53 6.72 11.08
CA SER A 685 18.99 5.33 11.05
C SER A 685 20.33 5.16 11.75
N ALA A 686 21.28 6.08 11.54
CA ALA A 686 22.59 6.03 12.20
C ALA A 686 22.45 6.15 13.73
N ALA A 687 21.57 7.05 14.18
CA ALA A 687 21.31 7.27 15.59
C ALA A 687 20.62 6.07 16.25
N THR A 688 19.56 5.52 15.63
CA THR A 688 18.83 4.35 16.17
C THR A 688 19.68 3.08 16.17
N MET A 689 20.56 2.92 15.18
CA MET A 689 21.50 1.79 15.11
C MET A 689 22.75 1.99 15.98
N ASN A 690 22.86 3.13 16.68
CA ASN A 690 24.00 3.56 17.49
C ASN A 690 25.36 3.47 16.76
N TRP A 691 25.34 3.77 15.46
CA TRP A 691 26.50 3.68 14.58
C TRP A 691 26.37 4.65 13.42
N PHE A 692 27.39 5.49 13.20
CA PHE A 692 27.45 6.39 12.06
C PHE A 692 28.70 6.14 11.21
N MET A 693 29.85 6.70 11.59
CA MET A 693 31.16 6.37 11.01
C MET A 693 31.90 5.32 11.85
N THR A 694 31.69 5.38 13.16
CA THR A 694 32.10 4.37 14.15
C THR A 694 30.96 4.18 15.15
N ARG A 695 31.18 3.36 16.18
CA ARG A 695 30.25 3.21 17.30
C ARG A 695 30.00 4.58 17.95
N SER A 696 28.75 5.02 17.90
CA SER A 696 28.34 6.32 18.43
C SER A 696 28.31 6.28 19.95
N ARG A 697 28.68 7.41 20.58
CA ARG A 697 28.34 7.65 21.99
C ARG A 697 26.87 8.05 22.09
N LEU A 698 26.21 7.80 23.23
CA LEU A 698 24.79 8.12 23.39
C LEU A 698 24.47 9.60 23.12
N TRP A 699 25.35 10.52 23.51
CA TRP A 699 25.18 11.95 23.22
C TRP A 699 25.37 12.27 21.72
N GLU A 700 26.23 11.53 21.00
CA GLU A 700 26.39 11.70 19.54
C GLU A 700 25.10 11.27 18.86
N SER A 701 24.53 10.13 19.24
CA SER A 701 23.23 9.67 18.75
C SER A 701 22.11 10.66 19.08
N ALA A 702 22.10 11.26 20.27
CA ALA A 702 21.15 12.31 20.63
C ALA A 702 21.29 13.56 19.74
N VAL A 703 22.52 14.02 19.49
CA VAL A 703 22.79 15.15 18.57
C VAL A 703 22.34 14.81 17.15
N LEU A 704 22.60 13.59 16.66
CA LEU A 704 22.14 13.14 15.35
C LEU A 704 20.60 13.10 15.26
N LEU A 705 19.89 12.74 16.33
CA LEU A 705 18.42 12.82 16.39
C LEU A 705 17.93 14.26 16.36
N VAL A 706 18.60 15.19 17.03
CA VAL A 706 18.27 16.63 16.97
C VAL A 706 18.53 17.19 15.56
N CYS A 707 19.63 16.80 14.91
CA CYS A 707 19.89 17.15 13.51
C CYS A 707 18.80 16.58 12.59
N CYS A 708 18.42 15.32 12.77
CA CYS A 708 17.32 14.69 12.04
C CYS A 708 16.01 15.46 12.20
N PHE A 709 15.59 15.75 13.44
CA PHE A 709 14.39 16.54 13.71
C PHE A 709 14.43 17.91 13.03
N THR A 710 15.58 18.59 13.11
CA THR A 710 15.78 19.92 12.49
C THR A 710 15.70 19.86 10.96
N LEU A 711 16.20 18.79 10.34
CA LEU A 711 16.10 18.61 8.89
C LEU A 711 14.68 18.26 8.45
N PHE A 712 13.95 17.45 9.21
CA PHE A 712 12.58 17.08 8.88
C PHE A 712 11.58 18.22 9.13
N ARG A 713 11.79 19.03 10.17
CA ARG A 713 10.90 20.15 10.54
C ARG A 713 11.70 21.42 10.85
N PRO A 714 12.40 22.02 9.87
CA PRO A 714 13.21 23.22 10.09
C PRO A 714 12.35 24.42 10.51
N GLY A 715 11.09 24.46 10.07
CA GLY A 715 10.14 25.52 10.40
C GLY A 715 9.88 25.67 11.90
N TRP A 716 9.94 24.58 12.68
CA TRP A 716 9.63 24.60 14.11
C TRP A 716 10.53 25.57 14.88
N TRP A 717 11.81 25.64 14.51
CA TRP A 717 12.77 26.58 15.11
C TRP A 717 12.43 28.04 14.75
N LEU A 718 11.99 28.28 13.52
CA LEU A 718 11.58 29.61 13.09
C LEU A 718 10.28 30.04 13.78
N ASP A 719 9.36 29.10 14.00
CA ASP A 719 8.07 29.35 14.66
C ASP A 719 8.22 29.87 16.10
N GLN A 720 9.38 29.64 16.76
CA GLN A 720 9.70 30.19 18.09
C GLN A 720 10.01 31.69 18.07
N PHE A 721 10.43 32.22 16.92
CA PHE A 721 10.89 33.61 16.77
C PHE A 721 10.03 34.43 15.81
N TYR A 722 9.38 33.78 14.84
CA TYR A 722 8.56 34.41 13.80
C TYR A 722 7.21 33.68 13.70
N PRO A 723 6.09 34.41 13.53
CA PRO A 723 4.80 33.77 13.32
C PRO A 723 4.81 32.93 12.03
N ALA A 724 4.15 31.78 12.03
CA ALA A 724 4.11 30.88 10.87
C ALA A 724 3.22 31.42 9.74
N ALA A 725 2.15 32.14 10.10
CA ALA A 725 1.16 32.67 9.18
C ALA A 725 0.66 34.07 9.59
N VAL A 726 0.28 34.87 8.60
CA VAL A 726 -0.45 36.13 8.76
C VAL A 726 -1.94 35.85 8.57
N VAL A 727 -2.75 36.39 9.49
CA VAL A 727 -4.21 36.26 9.48
C VAL A 727 -4.78 37.34 8.58
N VAL A 728 -5.36 36.93 7.45
CA VAL A 728 -6.04 37.82 6.50
C VAL A 728 -7.55 37.81 6.76
N PRO A 729 -8.23 38.97 6.77
CA PRO A 729 -9.68 39.05 7.02
C PRO A 729 -10.53 38.24 6.03
N ALA A 730 -11.63 37.65 6.50
CA ALA A 730 -12.55 36.85 5.70
C ALA A 730 -13.09 37.54 4.44
N LYS A 731 -13.30 38.87 4.48
CA LYS A 731 -13.76 39.64 3.31
C LYS A 731 -12.86 39.49 2.08
N GLU A 732 -11.56 39.22 2.27
CA GLU A 732 -10.61 39.02 1.18
C GLU A 732 -10.58 37.58 0.66
N PHE A 733 -11.30 36.65 1.29
CA PHE A 733 -11.28 35.22 0.94
C PHE A 733 -11.49 34.96 -0.55
N LEU A 734 -12.55 35.51 -1.14
CA LEU A 734 -12.83 35.32 -2.57
C LEU A 734 -11.76 35.96 -3.46
N GLY A 735 -11.17 37.08 -3.04
CA GLY A 735 -10.05 37.71 -3.72
C GLY A 735 -8.79 36.83 -3.69
N LYS A 736 -8.50 36.22 -2.53
CA LYS A 736 -7.38 35.27 -2.38
C LYS A 736 -7.60 33.99 -3.18
N VAL A 737 -8.83 33.46 -3.22
CA VAL A 737 -9.19 32.34 -4.11
C VAL A 737 -8.98 32.70 -5.58
N ALA A 738 -9.24 33.95 -5.98
CA ALA A 738 -8.99 34.41 -7.36
C ALA A 738 -7.49 34.49 -7.69
N GLN A 739 -6.68 35.00 -6.75
CA GLN A 739 -5.25 35.28 -6.96
C GLN A 739 -4.35 34.06 -6.75
N ALA A 740 -4.84 33.03 -6.04
CA ALA A 740 -4.03 31.86 -5.72
C ALA A 740 -3.57 31.12 -7.00
N PRO A 741 -2.27 30.81 -7.15
CA PRO A 741 -1.79 29.96 -8.23
C PRO A 741 -2.52 28.61 -8.36
N PRO A 742 -2.40 27.95 -9.53
CA PRO A 742 -2.91 26.59 -9.72
C PRO A 742 -2.38 25.62 -8.66
N ASP A 743 -3.23 24.70 -8.21
CA ASP A 743 -2.93 23.65 -7.22
C ASP A 743 -2.39 24.15 -5.88
N GLN A 744 -2.48 25.45 -5.61
CA GLN A 744 -2.14 25.99 -4.30
C GLN A 744 -3.23 25.61 -3.30
N ARG A 745 -2.80 25.17 -2.13
CA ARG A 745 -3.70 24.95 -1.02
C ARG A 745 -3.94 26.24 -0.26
N LEU A 746 -5.21 26.61 -0.09
CA LEU A 746 -5.61 27.76 0.71
C LEU A 746 -6.02 27.28 2.11
N THR A 747 -5.38 27.83 3.14
CA THR A 747 -5.71 27.52 4.53
C THR A 747 -6.63 28.60 5.08
N MET A 748 -7.71 28.20 5.74
CA MET A 748 -8.69 29.10 6.33
C MET A 748 -9.13 28.61 7.70
N VAL A 749 -9.52 29.57 8.54
CA VAL A 749 -10.16 29.30 9.83
C VAL A 749 -11.67 29.46 9.63
N VAL A 750 -12.40 28.41 9.97
CA VAL A 750 -13.87 28.39 9.95
C VAL A 750 -14.41 28.23 11.36
N GLU A 751 -15.60 28.76 11.59
CA GLU A 751 -16.30 28.68 12.87
C GLU A 751 -17.79 28.44 12.63
N GLY A 752 -18.40 27.57 13.41
CA GLY A 752 -19.83 27.27 13.28
C GLY A 752 -20.31 26.29 14.34
N MET A 753 -21.61 25.99 14.34
CA MET A 753 -22.20 25.05 15.29
C MET A 753 -22.15 23.62 14.74
N ASN A 754 -21.61 22.69 15.53
CA ASN A 754 -21.63 21.26 15.22
C ASN A 754 -23.05 20.66 15.42
N LEU A 755 -23.19 19.35 15.21
CA LEU A 755 -24.47 18.63 15.37
C LEU A 755 -25.00 18.62 16.82
N GLU A 756 -24.14 18.81 17.82
CA GLU A 756 -24.52 18.92 19.24
C GLU A 756 -24.92 20.35 19.65
N GLY A 757 -24.76 21.33 18.74
CA GLY A 757 -25.02 22.74 19.03
C GLY A 757 -23.84 23.46 19.68
N GLU A 758 -22.67 22.82 19.75
CA GLU A 758 -21.44 23.43 20.26
C GLU A 758 -20.74 24.25 19.16
N THR A 759 -20.18 25.39 19.53
CA THR A 759 -19.43 26.23 18.59
C THR A 759 -18.03 25.66 18.42
N VAL A 760 -17.73 25.17 17.21
CA VAL A 760 -16.44 24.60 16.86
C VAL A 760 -15.66 25.53 15.94
N ARG A 761 -14.37 25.69 16.23
CA ARG A 761 -13.43 26.46 15.42
C ARG A 761 -12.41 25.51 14.79
N LYS A 762 -12.29 25.53 13.47
CA LYS A 762 -11.44 24.61 12.71
C LYS A 762 -10.52 25.35 11.76
N THR A 763 -9.28 24.91 11.66
CA THR A 763 -8.33 25.36 10.64
C THR A 763 -8.24 24.29 9.56
N VAL A 764 -8.77 24.60 8.38
CA VAL A 764 -8.85 23.65 7.26
C VAL A 764 -8.06 24.14 6.06
N SER A 765 -7.66 23.22 5.19
CA SER A 765 -6.94 23.54 3.96
C SER A 765 -7.66 22.94 2.77
N ILE A 766 -7.98 23.76 1.78
CA ILE A 766 -8.62 23.33 0.53
C ILE A 766 -7.63 23.42 -0.64
N PRO A 767 -7.54 22.38 -1.50
CA PRO A 767 -6.79 22.48 -2.75
C PRO A 767 -7.57 23.36 -3.72
N LEU A 768 -6.94 24.39 -4.26
CA LEU A 768 -7.54 25.20 -5.31
C LEU A 768 -7.08 24.63 -6.66
N GLY A 769 -8.00 24.11 -7.47
CA GLY A 769 -7.72 23.61 -8.82
C GLY A 769 -7.33 24.75 -9.79
N ASP A 770 -7.58 24.58 -11.09
CA ASP A 770 -7.19 25.58 -12.08
C ASP A 770 -7.80 26.98 -11.81
N PRO A 771 -7.09 28.06 -12.15
CA PRO A 771 -7.61 29.42 -12.03
C PRO A 771 -8.89 29.60 -12.85
N GLN A 772 -9.99 29.85 -12.15
CA GLN A 772 -11.33 30.13 -12.71
C GLN A 772 -12.01 31.20 -11.84
N GLU A 773 -13.25 31.56 -12.19
CA GLU A 773 -14.07 32.40 -11.31
C GLU A 773 -14.09 31.82 -9.88
N PRO A 774 -13.83 32.60 -8.81
CA PRO A 774 -13.62 32.07 -7.47
C PRO A 774 -14.72 31.12 -6.97
N ARG A 775 -15.97 31.43 -7.28
CA ARG A 775 -17.11 30.59 -6.89
C ARG A 775 -17.15 29.25 -7.64
N LEU A 776 -16.80 29.25 -8.93
CA LEU A 776 -16.68 28.01 -9.71
C LEU A 776 -15.52 27.17 -9.21
N ARG A 777 -14.39 27.81 -8.89
CA ARG A 777 -13.20 27.16 -8.31
C ARG A 777 -13.52 26.51 -6.96
N LEU A 778 -14.31 27.17 -6.10
CA LEU A 778 -14.77 26.59 -4.83
C LEU A 778 -15.81 25.48 -5.02
N ARG A 779 -16.70 25.59 -6.02
CA ARG A 779 -17.65 24.51 -6.36
C ARG A 779 -16.94 23.22 -6.78
N ALA A 780 -15.78 23.31 -7.42
CA ALA A 780 -14.98 22.13 -7.78
C ALA A 780 -14.54 21.32 -6.55
N VAL A 781 -14.31 21.96 -5.41
CA VAL A 781 -14.04 21.28 -4.12
C VAL A 781 -15.32 21.00 -3.32
N GLY A 782 -16.49 21.29 -3.90
CA GLY A 782 -17.80 21.09 -3.30
C GLY A 782 -18.25 22.20 -2.35
N LEU A 783 -17.62 23.38 -2.38
CA LEU A 783 -17.91 24.48 -1.46
C LEU A 783 -18.71 25.59 -2.15
N GLY A 784 -19.90 25.90 -1.62
CA GLY A 784 -20.69 27.07 -1.97
C GLY A 784 -20.58 28.14 -0.89
N VAL A 785 -20.16 29.34 -1.25
CA VAL A 785 -20.00 30.46 -0.30
C VAL A 785 -20.70 31.73 -0.77
N VAL A 786 -21.15 32.54 0.19
CA VAL A 786 -21.76 33.85 -0.04
C VAL A 786 -21.13 34.89 0.89
N PRO A 787 -20.74 36.08 0.40
CA PRO A 787 -20.32 37.18 1.27
C PRO A 787 -21.48 37.67 2.13
N ALA A 788 -21.25 37.86 3.43
CA ALA A 788 -22.22 38.38 4.39
C ALA A 788 -21.54 39.47 5.25
N GLY A 789 -21.55 40.71 4.75
CA GLY A 789 -20.83 41.82 5.38
C GLY A 789 -19.31 41.59 5.38
N ASP A 790 -18.69 41.62 6.56
CA ASP A 790 -17.26 41.33 6.74
C ASP A 790 -16.91 39.84 6.81
N LYS A 791 -17.93 38.96 6.78
CA LYS A 791 -17.77 37.50 6.85
C LYS A 791 -18.07 36.83 5.51
N VAL A 792 -17.66 35.57 5.38
CA VAL A 792 -18.04 34.71 4.26
C VAL A 792 -18.74 33.48 4.81
N MET A 793 -20.00 33.28 4.43
CA MET A 793 -20.83 32.16 4.88
C MET A 793 -20.72 30.97 3.93
N ILE A 794 -20.60 29.77 4.50
CA ILE A 794 -20.72 28.51 3.76
C ILE A 794 -22.20 28.17 3.65
N THR A 795 -22.71 28.22 2.42
CA THR A 795 -24.14 28.04 2.09
C THR A 795 -24.46 26.66 1.56
N ASN A 796 -23.46 25.95 1.02
CA ASN A 796 -23.61 24.61 0.51
C ASN A 796 -22.30 23.83 0.65
N VAL A 797 -22.40 22.57 1.05
CA VAL A 797 -21.30 21.61 0.99
C VAL A 797 -21.79 20.37 0.25
N ALA A 798 -21.23 20.11 -0.92
CA ALA A 798 -21.66 18.99 -1.76
C ALA A 798 -21.36 17.64 -1.08
N PHE A 799 -22.31 16.70 -1.17
CA PHE A 799 -22.16 15.35 -0.63
C PHE A 799 -20.97 14.62 -1.28
N GLY A 800 -20.20 13.86 -0.49
CA GLY A 800 -19.02 13.13 -0.96
C GLY A 800 -17.83 13.98 -1.41
N SER A 801 -17.96 15.31 -1.38
CA SER A 801 -16.92 16.25 -1.83
C SER A 801 -15.72 16.31 -0.88
N TYR A 802 -14.61 16.86 -1.39
CA TYR A 802 -13.43 17.12 -0.58
C TYR A 802 -13.75 18.01 0.63
N ALA A 803 -14.55 19.08 0.44
CA ALA A 803 -14.98 19.97 1.51
C ALA A 803 -15.72 19.20 2.63
N LYS A 804 -16.61 18.28 2.28
CA LYS A 804 -17.31 17.47 3.28
C LYS A 804 -16.36 16.54 4.05
N ARG A 805 -15.37 15.94 3.35
CA ARG A 805 -14.39 15.00 3.93
C ARG A 805 -13.40 15.66 4.90
N ILE A 806 -13.12 16.95 4.74
CA ILE A 806 -12.32 17.74 5.70
C ILE A 806 -13.14 18.34 6.85
N GLY A 807 -14.41 17.95 7.00
CA GLY A 807 -15.25 18.34 8.13
C GLY A 807 -15.85 19.76 8.02
N LEU A 808 -16.01 20.29 6.80
CA LEU A 808 -16.80 21.51 6.56
C LEU A 808 -18.29 21.18 6.49
N ASP A 809 -19.10 22.07 7.05
CA ASP A 809 -20.54 21.95 7.07
C ASP A 809 -21.25 23.26 6.66
N THR A 810 -22.51 23.09 6.25
CA THR A 810 -23.36 24.22 5.87
C THR A 810 -23.70 25.04 7.11
N GLY A 811 -23.63 26.37 7.00
CA GLY A 811 -23.84 27.29 8.12
C GLY A 811 -22.55 27.72 8.82
N TYR A 812 -21.41 27.11 8.51
CA TYR A 812 -20.11 27.57 9.00
C TYR A 812 -19.72 28.91 8.36
N GLU A 813 -18.98 29.73 9.09
CA GLU A 813 -18.47 31.02 8.65
C GLU A 813 -16.95 30.93 8.48
N VAL A 814 -16.44 31.45 7.37
CA VAL A 814 -14.99 31.68 7.23
C VAL A 814 -14.65 32.92 8.05
N VAL A 815 -13.80 32.75 9.06
CA VAL A 815 -13.36 33.81 9.98
C VAL A 815 -12.11 34.49 9.45
N ALA A 816 -11.18 33.72 8.89
CA ALA A 816 -9.92 34.24 8.36
C ALA A 816 -9.28 33.32 7.34
N VAL A 817 -8.39 33.87 6.53
CA VAL A 817 -7.48 33.14 5.65
C VAL A 817 -6.08 33.20 6.24
N LEU A 818 -5.36 32.09 6.27
CA LEU A 818 -3.99 32.02 6.79
C LEU A 818 -3.01 32.03 5.63
N GLU A 819 -2.20 33.09 5.52
CA GLU A 819 -1.14 33.19 4.52
C GLU A 819 0.23 32.97 5.15
N PRO A 820 1.20 32.35 4.45
CA PRO A 820 2.56 32.23 4.96
C PRO A 820 3.17 33.59 5.32
N ALA A 821 3.65 33.75 6.55
CA ALA A 821 4.25 35.00 6.99
C ALA A 821 5.63 35.24 6.34
N PRO A 822 6.03 36.50 6.09
CA PRO A 822 7.39 36.82 5.65
C PRO A 822 8.39 36.48 6.76
N ARG A 823 9.25 35.48 6.54
CA ARG A 823 10.22 34.98 7.53
C ARG A 823 11.51 34.49 6.88
N PRO A 824 12.61 34.35 7.64
CA PRO A 824 13.87 33.82 7.13
C PRO A 824 13.72 32.43 6.50
N SER A 825 14.62 32.11 5.56
CA SER A 825 14.56 30.84 4.84
C SER A 825 14.71 29.64 5.77
N ARG A 826 13.87 28.61 5.55
CA ARG A 826 13.96 27.30 6.21
C ARG A 826 15.29 26.59 5.96
N ALA A 827 16.08 27.04 4.97
CA ALA A 827 17.41 26.51 4.70
C ALA A 827 18.43 26.82 5.81
N ILE A 828 18.21 27.86 6.63
CA ILE A 828 19.16 28.25 7.69
C ILE A 828 19.24 27.18 8.79
N PRO A 829 18.14 26.77 9.48
CA PRO A 829 18.18 25.67 10.44
C PRO A 829 18.71 24.36 9.83
N ALA A 830 18.32 24.05 8.59
CA ALA A 830 18.79 22.86 7.89
C ALA A 830 20.31 22.88 7.67
N GLY A 831 20.86 24.02 7.25
CA GLY A 831 22.30 24.21 7.07
C GLY A 831 23.08 24.01 8.37
N ILE A 832 22.59 24.58 9.49
CA ILE A 832 23.19 24.39 10.82
C ILE A 832 23.21 22.90 11.19
N ALA A 833 22.09 22.19 11.01
CA ALA A 833 22.01 20.77 11.31
C ALA A 833 22.99 19.91 10.48
N LEU A 834 23.19 20.24 9.20
CA LEU A 834 24.17 19.58 8.33
C LEU A 834 25.60 19.80 8.81
N VAL A 835 25.95 21.03 9.20
CA VAL A 835 27.28 21.36 9.73
C VAL A 835 27.54 20.61 11.04
N VAL A 836 26.56 20.56 11.95
CA VAL A 836 26.67 19.82 13.21
C VAL A 836 26.84 18.33 12.95
N ALA A 837 26.04 17.74 12.05
CA ALA A 837 26.16 16.33 11.68
C ALA A 837 27.54 16.01 11.06
N ALA A 838 28.07 16.90 10.22
CA ALA A 838 29.42 16.79 9.68
C ALA A 838 30.51 16.89 10.77
N GLY A 839 30.29 17.74 11.78
CA GLY A 839 31.15 17.81 12.97
C GLY A 839 31.21 16.48 13.74
N ILE A 840 30.07 15.84 13.97
CA ILE A 840 29.99 14.50 14.59
C ILE A 840 30.73 13.46 13.73
N ALA A 841 30.54 13.47 12.41
CA ALA A 841 31.27 12.61 11.49
C ALA A 841 32.80 12.80 11.64
N GLY A 842 33.26 14.05 11.68
CA GLY A 842 34.67 14.40 11.87
C GLY A 842 35.25 13.87 13.18
N LEU A 843 34.53 14.03 14.30
CA LEU A 843 34.93 13.50 15.61
C LEU A 843 35.03 11.96 15.62
N GLN A 844 34.10 11.28 14.97
CA GLN A 844 34.13 9.81 14.86
C GLN A 844 35.25 9.31 13.94
N LEU A 845 35.49 10.00 12.81
CA LEU A 845 36.60 9.68 11.91
C LEU A 845 37.96 9.89 12.58
N ALA A 846 38.13 10.97 13.36
CA ALA A 846 39.34 11.20 14.13
C ALA A 846 39.59 10.08 15.15
N ARG A 847 38.54 9.59 15.82
CA ARG A 847 38.62 8.45 16.75
C ARG A 847 39.02 7.17 16.03
N ARG A 848 38.38 6.86 14.90
CA ARG A 848 38.70 5.68 14.08
C ARG A 848 40.16 5.66 13.64
N ARG A 849 40.69 6.82 13.24
CA ARG A 849 42.11 6.97 12.84
C ARG A 849 43.06 6.73 14.02
N ARG A 850 42.72 7.23 15.21
CA ARG A 850 43.51 6.99 16.43
C ARG A 850 43.52 5.52 16.83
N GLU A 851 42.37 4.85 16.75
CA GLU A 851 42.26 3.41 17.01
C GLU A 851 43.07 2.58 16.01
N ALA A 852 42.97 2.89 14.71
CA ALA A 852 43.75 2.20 13.68
C ALA A 852 45.27 2.39 13.85
N ALA A 853 45.70 3.60 14.22
CA ALA A 853 47.09 3.90 14.50
C ALA A 853 47.62 3.17 15.75
N ALA A 854 46.78 2.98 16.77
CA ALA A 854 47.12 2.25 17.98
C ALA A 854 47.22 0.73 17.76
N THR A 855 46.48 0.17 16.80
CA THR A 855 46.49 -1.27 16.48
C THR A 855 47.49 -1.67 15.39
N GLY A 856 48.33 -0.74 14.90
CA GLY A 856 49.34 -1.03 13.86
C GLY A 856 48.77 -1.41 12.48
N GLY A 857 47.48 -1.16 12.23
CA GLY A 857 46.80 -1.59 11.00
C GLY A 857 46.75 -0.48 9.97
N ALA A 858 47.34 -0.71 8.79
CA ALA A 858 47.17 0.16 7.63
C ALA A 858 45.67 0.36 7.31
N PRO A 859 45.23 1.56 6.90
CA PRO A 859 43.83 1.81 6.61
C PRO A 859 43.39 0.97 5.41
N ALA A 860 42.43 0.06 5.62
CA ALA A 860 41.68 -0.54 4.52
C ALA A 860 40.98 0.59 3.75
N ALA A 861 41.38 0.78 2.50
CA ALA A 861 40.80 1.76 1.59
C ALA A 861 39.29 1.56 1.49
N ALA A 862 38.56 2.68 1.54
CA ALA A 862 37.10 2.78 1.57
C ALA A 862 36.42 2.25 0.31
#